data_AF-A0A7C3AEH7-F1
#
_entry.id   AF-A0A7C3AEH7-F1
#
_cell.length_a   1.000
_cell.length_b   1.000
_cell.length_c   1.000
_cell.angle_alpha   90.00
_cell.angle_beta   90.00
_cell.angle_gamma   90.00
#
_symmetry.space_group_name_H-M   'P 1'
#
loop_
_entity.id
_entity.type
_entity.pdbx_description
1 polymer ?
#
loop_
_entity_poly.entity_id
_entity_poly.type
_entity_poly.pdbx_seq_one_letter_code
_entity_poly.pdbx_strand_id
1 'polypeptide(L)'
;MKLVGRWVVGVCLALTGASSLNAAWVAYNDCLKEVGDGTQANVTAYTIHNSSQSNTSGPLKDYATGSTVAMPTVTFTMGAGGLRPSTGGSGGRPNSGTPAFEVFHEAGGAPIVDLAPNVIGYGSAGWWQEIAFSGLDPGKTYTFVGTAIRSSSYPTRKTLVTILGHTSATNNSSSGPNILSVSATTTVLAAGDNRAAGDVVRWDDIVPGPGGSFTIRSEATVDSVNEAYPINAFMLAEGGVTGNRPPIVDAGDYDALTWPINVLQLSPVVDDDDPCGLGILTYEWSHSGPGAATFVPSHTIADPCVIFSEPGLHKLQLRVWDEVPLEGVATVDIPLIMGLLGDFNGDRRVNHRDLEIFAAQWMDPWPSPADLNARDGVNVVDLSILAANWGVGEEATLVINELLARNDLSNPDPQGQYEDWVEIYNGGQESFDLGGCYLTDRLDEPMMWRVPTDRPQATTIPPGGYLVIWLDGDVNDAGLHASFELAEGGEQIALFDADGRTLLDKIEFGPQTADVSFGREPDGTNNWVTLTPSPGASNNGRFLGVVADTKFSHKRGFYSTPFEVIITTSTPGATIVYTTDGSTPTENHGTVYTAPVPIFATTPLRAFAYRTGWKSTNVDTQTYIFLDHVIVQATHPTTGAQVTPAGFPVSWGSVTGDYQMDPDVVGQDGQDKFGGIYAASIRSDLRAVPTFSLVMNKDDFFGPTGIYINQSQDGTERVCSLEYIDPNENDSFQMNCALAMQGGVSGGGTSLQRWKTYKLSMRPRFKALTDDLKPTQGPPRMNFKLFQDSPVDSHNTFVFDGVLNHSWLHSGQHGEAMYIQDQFTADLHNAMNGPSSPHGFYGHVYICGLYWGVYYIHERPDHAWAAEVYGGRDLEYDCLKHNSNNVVQNGVGGSATANYNAMVSASSAVRGDPTNLTKWQALTEKLDVDNFITYLMANWFVDNGDWPGKNWYATHRNVPGGQWRFHSWDAEHTLENNGNGTFGASPSGIHANLAPSPEYKVRFADLAYRAFFNGGPLSETVAADLLRHRMATMDPAIVGESARWGDNRSTTPHTRQEWLNLLNSRLTSYIPSRPGAVLGYLKTAGLYPDIDPPMFFAGGGFTYGGQIQPTDFIVLIGSGTIYYTTNGTDPRLPGGAVNSPHATAYSSPLTLAKSSVIKARVLSGLTWSALAQAQFSVGPVAQNLKISEVMYNPGDTGDPEDPNCE
;
A
#
# COMPACT_ATOMS: atom_id res chain seq x y z
N MET A 1 14.46 8.82 19.66
CA MET A 1 14.47 10.30 19.53
C MET A 1 14.37 10.69 18.06
N LYS A 2 13.23 11.21 17.61
CA LYS A 2 13.17 11.92 16.31
C LYS A 2 13.39 13.40 16.62
N LEU A 3 14.45 14.01 16.07
CA LEU A 3 14.69 15.46 16.15
C LEU A 3 13.48 16.21 15.57
N VAL A 4 12.91 17.16 16.30
CA VAL A 4 11.77 18.01 15.89
C VAL A 4 12.35 19.36 15.46
N GLY A 5 11.99 19.87 14.27
CA GLY A 5 12.56 21.12 13.70
C GLY A 5 13.90 20.94 12.96
N ARG A 6 13.91 20.15 11.87
CA ARG A 6 15.15 19.75 11.16
C ARG A 6 15.46 20.68 9.98
N TRP A 7 16.74 21.03 9.82
CA TRP A 7 17.26 21.74 8.65
C TRP A 7 18.37 20.90 8.01
N VAL A 8 18.28 20.66 6.70
CA VAL A 8 19.14 19.68 6.01
C VAL A 8 19.86 20.31 4.81
N VAL A 9 21.16 20.04 4.69
CA VAL A 9 21.99 20.53 3.57
C VAL A 9 22.85 19.42 2.94
N GLY A 10 22.80 19.34 1.62
CA GLY A 10 23.77 18.62 0.78
C GLY A 10 24.75 19.57 0.10
N VAL A 11 26.04 19.20 0.01
CA VAL A 11 27.06 20.03 -0.64
C VAL A 11 27.58 19.35 -1.92
N CYS A 12 27.53 20.06 -3.05
CA CYS A 12 27.99 19.62 -4.36
C CYS A 12 29.19 20.48 -4.83
N LEU A 13 30.14 19.96 -5.62
CA LEU A 13 31.31 20.73 -6.09
C LEU A 13 31.61 20.49 -7.58
N ALA A 14 31.33 21.48 -8.43
CA ALA A 14 31.48 21.34 -9.89
C ALA A 14 32.81 21.92 -10.43
N LEU A 15 33.45 21.17 -11.34
CA LEU A 15 34.61 21.59 -12.15
C LEU A 15 34.13 22.19 -13.47
N THR A 16 34.14 23.53 -13.60
CA THR A 16 33.95 24.19 -14.89
C THR A 16 35.26 24.83 -15.34
N GLY A 17 35.78 24.35 -16.46
CA GLY A 17 36.71 25.14 -17.26
C GLY A 17 35.95 26.29 -17.92
N ALA A 18 36.55 27.48 -17.87
CA ALA A 18 36.12 28.74 -18.48
C ALA A 18 35.23 29.68 -17.63
N SER A 19 35.84 30.84 -17.41
CA SER A 19 35.36 32.12 -16.88
C SER A 19 33.93 32.53 -17.27
N SER A 20 33.08 32.85 -16.28
CA SER A 20 32.50 34.19 -16.14
C SER A 20 31.72 34.32 -14.82
N LEU A 21 31.78 35.53 -14.28
CA LEU A 21 31.30 35.97 -12.97
C LEU A 21 29.77 36.12 -12.92
N ASN A 22 29.24 36.01 -11.69
CA ASN A 22 27.87 36.21 -11.22
C ASN A 22 26.97 34.96 -11.25
N ALA A 23 27.07 34.15 -10.20
CA ALA A 23 26.09 33.10 -9.92
C ALA A 23 24.78 33.75 -9.45
N ALA A 24 23.78 33.77 -10.35
CA ALA A 24 22.39 33.71 -9.94
C ALA A 24 22.11 32.27 -9.45
N TRP A 25 21.33 32.14 -8.39
CA TRP A 25 20.89 30.84 -7.83
C TRP A 25 20.40 29.89 -8.93
N VAL A 26 20.99 28.70 -9.05
CA VAL A 26 20.43 27.59 -9.83
C VAL A 26 20.75 26.28 -9.10
N ALA A 27 19.70 25.53 -8.74
CA ALA A 27 19.80 24.18 -8.19
C ALA A 27 19.85 23.16 -9.33
N TYR A 28 20.83 22.25 -9.30
CA TYR A 28 20.73 20.93 -9.92
C TYR A 28 21.40 19.88 -9.03
N ASN A 29 20.67 18.78 -8.83
CA ASN A 29 21.13 17.53 -8.25
C ASN A 29 22.03 16.83 -9.26
N ASP A 30 23.34 16.93 -9.05
CA ASP A 30 24.36 15.89 -9.23
C ASP A 30 25.75 16.54 -9.36
N CYS A 31 26.80 15.82 -8.97
CA CYS A 31 27.99 15.77 -9.79
C CYS A 31 27.93 14.44 -10.56
N LEU A 32 27.24 14.50 -11.71
CA LEU A 32 27.06 13.50 -12.78
C LEU A 32 26.04 12.35 -12.55
N LYS A 33 24.77 12.61 -12.89
CA LYS A 33 23.99 11.96 -13.97
C LYS A 33 22.64 12.69 -14.24
N GLU A 34 22.44 13.14 -15.49
CA GLU A 34 21.28 13.97 -15.91
C GLU A 34 19.87 13.33 -15.83
N VAL A 35 18.88 14.22 -15.60
CA VAL A 35 17.40 14.18 -15.74
C VAL A 35 16.62 13.07 -15.01
N GLY A 36 15.85 13.48 -13.99
CA GLY A 36 14.76 12.69 -13.39
C GLY A 36 15.02 12.15 -11.98
N ASP A 37 16.17 12.45 -11.39
CA ASP A 37 16.64 11.68 -10.23
C ASP A 37 16.63 12.52 -8.93
N GLY A 38 15.99 11.98 -7.88
CA GLY A 38 15.48 12.71 -6.72
C GLY A 38 16.44 12.91 -5.54
N THR A 39 16.34 14.11 -4.96
CA THR A 39 16.54 14.42 -3.53
C THR A 39 15.24 15.04 -3.03
N GLN A 40 14.93 14.95 -1.74
CA GLN A 40 13.66 15.48 -1.26
C GLN A 40 13.53 17.00 -1.49
N ALA A 41 12.34 17.44 -1.90
CA ALA A 41 12.07 18.82 -2.35
C ALA A 41 12.48 19.92 -1.34
N ASN A 42 12.52 19.58 -0.05
CA ASN A 42 12.77 20.49 1.05
C ASN A 42 14.23 20.54 1.53
N VAL A 43 15.17 19.93 0.81
CA VAL A 43 16.60 19.95 1.13
C VAL A 43 17.31 21.13 0.46
N THR A 44 18.26 21.74 1.17
CA THR A 44 19.09 22.83 0.61
C THR A 44 20.36 22.26 -0.02
N ALA A 45 20.68 22.64 -1.26
CA ALA A 45 21.90 22.21 -1.93
C ALA A 45 22.80 23.41 -2.26
N TYR A 46 24.10 23.30 -1.98
CA TYR A 46 25.09 24.32 -2.36
C TYR A 46 26.15 23.76 -3.29
N THR A 47 26.35 24.41 -4.43
CA THR A 47 27.51 24.15 -5.30
C THR A 47 28.68 25.03 -4.90
N ILE A 48 29.82 24.43 -4.60
CA ILE A 48 31.06 25.15 -4.33
C ILE A 48 32.01 24.93 -5.51
N HIS A 49 32.66 25.98 -6.03
CA HIS A 49 33.55 25.89 -7.19
C HIS A 49 35.02 26.04 -6.78
N ASN A 50 35.88 25.14 -7.28
CA ASN A 50 37.32 25.13 -6.96
C ASN A 50 38.07 26.38 -7.48
N SER A 51 37.58 27.01 -8.54
CA SER A 51 38.22 28.18 -9.16
C SER A 51 37.97 29.49 -8.39
N SER A 52 37.06 29.49 -7.42
CA SER A 52 36.63 30.67 -6.70
C SER A 52 36.88 30.47 -5.21
N GLN A 53 37.90 31.15 -4.68
CA GLN A 53 38.07 31.37 -3.23
C GLN A 53 36.94 32.28 -2.66
N SER A 54 35.75 32.26 -3.25
CA SER A 54 34.63 33.10 -2.86
C SER A 54 33.67 32.29 -2.00
N ASN A 55 33.33 32.84 -0.84
CA ASN A 55 32.36 32.28 0.08
C ASN A 55 31.01 32.04 -0.62
N THR A 56 30.47 30.84 -0.51
CA THR A 56 29.08 30.56 -0.93
C THR A 56 28.19 30.70 0.30
N SER A 57 27.13 31.51 0.23
CA SER A 57 26.26 31.82 1.37
C SER A 57 24.78 31.84 0.96
N GLY A 58 23.89 31.44 1.87
CA GLY A 58 22.45 31.55 1.70
C GLY A 58 21.66 30.95 2.88
N PRO A 59 20.32 31.14 2.92
CA PRO A 59 19.48 30.58 3.97
C PRO A 59 19.38 29.05 3.88
N LEU A 60 19.17 28.40 5.02
CA LEU A 60 18.70 27.02 5.07
C LEU A 60 17.20 26.95 4.73
N LYS A 61 16.74 25.77 4.30
CA LYS A 61 15.33 25.41 4.25
C LYS A 61 14.95 24.59 5.48
N ASP A 62 13.75 24.84 5.99
CA ASP A 62 13.07 23.92 6.89
C ASP A 62 12.70 22.64 6.14
N TYR A 63 13.09 21.50 6.69
CA TYR A 63 12.91 20.22 6.01
C TYR A 63 11.44 19.77 5.97
N ALA A 64 10.65 20.10 6.99
CA ALA A 64 9.24 19.72 7.04
C ALA A 64 8.37 20.59 6.12
N THR A 65 8.67 21.89 6.06
CA THR A 65 7.82 22.89 5.38
C THR A 65 8.40 23.42 4.07
N GLY A 66 9.69 23.20 3.79
CA GLY A 66 10.39 23.75 2.63
C GLY A 66 10.67 25.25 2.69
N SER A 67 10.23 25.93 3.77
CA SER A 67 10.31 27.39 3.93
C SER A 67 11.74 27.85 4.23
N THR A 68 12.11 29.02 3.70
CA THR A 68 13.35 29.74 4.04
C THR A 68 13.11 30.93 4.99
N VAL A 69 11.85 31.18 5.36
CA VAL A 69 11.47 32.31 6.22
C VAL A 69 11.99 32.08 7.63
N ALA A 70 12.72 33.06 8.17
CA ALA A 70 13.35 33.01 9.51
C ALA A 70 14.36 31.87 9.71
N MET A 71 14.87 31.27 8.63
CA MET A 71 15.90 30.22 8.69
C MET A 71 17.30 30.81 8.83
N PRO A 72 18.23 30.11 9.52
CA PRO A 72 19.60 30.56 9.64
C PRO A 72 20.32 30.56 8.28
N THR A 73 21.29 31.45 8.14
CA THR A 73 22.16 31.55 6.95
C THR A 73 23.42 30.71 7.16
N VAL A 74 23.72 29.84 6.20
CA VAL A 74 24.96 29.07 6.15
C VAL A 74 25.95 29.73 5.19
N THR A 75 27.21 29.78 5.57
CA THR A 75 28.31 30.30 4.73
C THR A 75 29.45 29.29 4.70
N PHE A 76 29.84 28.88 3.49
CA PHE A 76 30.96 27.98 3.24
C PHE A 76 32.21 28.78 2.88
N THR A 77 33.29 28.56 3.62
CA THR A 77 34.60 29.18 3.36
C THR A 77 35.68 28.10 3.26
N MET A 78 36.70 28.31 2.45
CA MET A 78 37.84 27.40 2.32
C MET A 78 39.15 28.16 2.17
N GLY A 79 40.27 27.55 2.58
CA GLY A 79 41.58 28.20 2.45
C GLY A 79 42.76 27.26 2.26
N ALA A 80 43.91 27.89 2.00
CA ALA A 80 45.24 27.33 1.73
C ALA A 80 45.25 26.04 0.87
N GLY A 81 45.38 26.21 -0.46
CA GLY A 81 45.64 25.13 -1.42
C GLY A 81 44.44 24.51 -2.14
N GLY A 82 43.21 24.83 -1.69
CA GLY A 82 41.95 24.46 -2.35
C GLY A 82 41.57 22.97 -2.22
N LEU A 83 40.28 22.68 -2.05
CA LEU A 83 39.73 21.33 -2.25
C LEU A 83 39.87 21.00 -3.75
N ARG A 84 40.63 19.97 -4.12
CA ARG A 84 40.67 19.49 -5.50
C ARG A 84 39.50 18.53 -5.71
N PRO A 85 38.41 18.89 -6.39
CA PRO A 85 37.34 17.93 -6.68
C PRO A 85 37.88 16.91 -7.69
N SER A 86 37.59 15.62 -7.54
CA SER A 86 37.77 14.66 -8.63
C SER A 86 36.43 14.08 -9.05
N THR A 87 36.26 13.84 -10.34
CA THR A 87 35.12 13.13 -10.93
C THR A 87 35.19 11.61 -10.68
N GLY A 88 35.47 11.20 -9.45
CA GLY A 88 35.75 9.81 -9.08
C GLY A 88 34.49 9.06 -8.66
N GLY A 89 34.06 8.09 -9.48
CA GLY A 89 32.86 7.28 -9.30
C GLY A 89 32.90 6.25 -8.16
N SER A 90 33.25 6.65 -6.93
CA SER A 90 33.41 5.73 -5.78
C SER A 90 32.92 6.34 -4.46
N GLY A 91 31.78 7.05 -4.48
CA GLY A 91 31.01 7.34 -3.28
C GLY A 91 30.24 6.10 -2.82
N GLY A 92 29.91 6.04 -1.53
CA GLY A 92 29.15 4.92 -0.95
C GLY A 92 27.94 5.43 -0.18
N ARG A 93 26.81 4.74 -0.27
CA ARG A 93 25.69 4.94 0.66
C ARG A 93 26.05 4.29 2.00
N PRO A 94 25.80 4.95 3.15
CA PRO A 94 25.96 4.30 4.45
C PRO A 94 25.03 3.08 4.51
N ASN A 95 25.46 2.01 5.18
CA ASN A 95 24.63 0.82 5.32
C ASN A 95 23.44 1.07 6.25
N SER A 96 22.30 0.42 6.00
CA SER A 96 21.15 0.45 6.91
C SER A 96 21.55 0.05 8.33
N GLY A 97 21.03 0.76 9.33
CA GLY A 97 21.36 0.56 10.76
C GLY A 97 22.65 1.23 11.23
N THR A 98 23.32 2.02 10.38
CA THR A 98 24.46 2.86 10.80
C THR A 98 24.00 4.26 11.22
N PRO A 99 24.72 4.96 12.12
CA PRO A 99 24.36 6.32 12.55
C PRO A 99 24.14 7.32 11.40
N ALA A 100 24.96 7.26 10.35
CA ALA A 100 24.85 8.10 9.16
C ALA A 100 23.62 7.72 8.32
N PHE A 101 23.24 6.44 8.29
CA PHE A 101 22.01 6.03 7.62
C PHE A 101 20.78 6.55 8.38
N GLU A 102 20.74 6.40 9.70
CA GLU A 102 19.64 6.89 10.55
C GLU A 102 19.43 8.40 10.45
N VAL A 103 20.52 9.15 10.29
CA VAL A 103 20.45 10.62 10.19
C VAL A 103 20.04 11.06 8.79
N PHE A 104 20.62 10.46 7.73
CA PHE A 104 20.48 10.97 6.36
C PHE A 104 19.53 10.16 5.46
N HIS A 105 18.70 9.26 6.00
CA HIS A 105 17.69 8.49 5.27
C HIS A 105 16.33 8.51 5.98
N GLU A 106 15.24 8.39 5.22
CA GLU A 106 13.88 8.30 5.75
C GLU A 106 13.50 6.90 6.27
N ALA A 107 12.37 6.82 6.97
CA ALA A 107 11.73 5.57 7.37
C ALA A 107 11.23 4.81 6.12
N GLY A 108 12.13 4.04 5.50
CA GLY A 108 11.93 3.45 4.17
C GLY A 108 13.24 3.30 3.40
N GLY A 109 14.30 3.98 3.83
CA GLY A 109 15.64 3.88 3.23
C GLY A 109 15.85 4.81 2.03
N ALA A 110 14.88 5.66 1.70
CA ALA A 110 15.07 6.74 0.75
C ALA A 110 16.10 7.74 1.29
N PRO A 111 17.18 8.06 0.54
CA PRO A 111 18.18 9.01 0.99
C PRO A 111 17.60 10.43 1.03
N ILE A 112 17.76 11.11 2.16
CA ILE A 112 17.40 12.53 2.32
C ILE A 112 18.38 13.40 1.51
N VAL A 113 19.66 13.03 1.51
CA VAL A 113 20.74 13.65 0.74
C VAL A 113 21.50 12.58 -0.03
N ASP A 114 21.90 12.86 -1.27
CA ASP A 114 22.69 11.91 -2.06
C ASP A 114 24.17 11.92 -1.61
N LEU A 115 24.59 10.81 -1.00
CA LEU A 115 25.96 10.56 -0.54
C LEU A 115 26.77 9.71 -1.56
N ALA A 116 26.20 9.39 -2.73
CA ALA A 116 26.81 8.59 -3.81
C ALA A 116 26.83 9.37 -5.15
N PRO A 117 27.61 8.95 -6.16
CA PRO A 117 29.07 9.04 -6.18
C PRO A 117 29.62 10.50 -6.24
N ASN A 118 29.01 11.44 -5.51
CA ASN A 118 29.47 12.83 -5.42
C ASN A 118 30.66 12.96 -4.44
N VAL A 119 31.86 12.57 -4.87
CA VAL A 119 33.08 12.71 -4.04
C VAL A 119 33.61 14.14 -4.05
N ILE A 120 33.66 14.74 -2.87
CA ILE A 120 34.51 15.89 -2.57
C ILE A 120 35.82 15.36 -1.98
N GLY A 121 36.96 15.64 -2.59
CA GLY A 121 38.23 15.57 -1.86
C GLY A 121 39.41 15.55 -2.81
N TYR A 122 40.53 16.18 -2.40
CA TYR A 122 41.95 15.81 -2.60
C TYR A 122 42.79 16.99 -2.04
N GLY A 123 42.93 17.10 -0.72
CA GLY A 123 43.81 18.08 -0.08
C GLY A 123 44.93 17.38 0.69
N SER A 124 46.17 17.80 0.45
CA SER A 124 47.32 17.50 1.32
C SER A 124 47.24 18.31 2.62
N ALA A 125 48.07 18.00 3.63
CA ALA A 125 48.11 18.77 4.89
C ALA A 125 48.09 20.30 4.63
N GLY A 126 47.09 21.00 5.19
CA GLY A 126 46.92 22.45 5.04
C GLY A 126 45.60 22.93 4.42
N TRP A 127 44.78 22.05 3.82
CA TRP A 127 43.43 22.41 3.37
C TRP A 127 42.47 22.55 4.57
N TRP A 128 41.47 23.41 4.44
CA TRP A 128 40.35 23.49 5.38
C TRP A 128 39.05 23.93 4.71
N GLN A 129 37.93 23.48 5.27
CA GLN A 129 36.57 23.91 4.97
C GLN A 129 35.90 24.39 6.26
N GLU A 130 35.25 25.54 6.22
CA GLU A 130 34.41 26.06 7.30
C GLU A 130 32.96 26.16 6.85
N ILE A 131 32.07 25.65 7.69
CA ILE A 131 30.61 25.76 7.58
C ILE A 131 30.16 26.67 8.72
N ALA A 132 29.95 27.96 8.42
CA ALA A 132 29.55 28.95 9.40
C ALA A 132 28.03 29.13 9.38
N PHE A 133 27.39 29.01 10.54
CA PHE A 133 25.96 29.27 10.73
C PHE A 133 25.78 30.64 11.37
N SER A 134 24.81 31.42 10.88
CA SER A 134 24.52 32.78 11.35
C SER A 134 23.02 33.06 11.35
N GLY A 135 22.58 33.99 12.19
CA GLY A 135 21.15 34.28 12.37
C GLY A 135 20.44 33.28 13.27
N LEU A 136 21.18 32.54 14.10
CA LEU A 136 20.63 31.68 15.15
C LEU A 136 20.22 32.52 16.37
N ASP A 137 19.25 32.03 17.14
CA ASP A 137 18.85 32.67 18.40
C ASP A 137 19.86 32.33 19.52
N PRO A 138 20.57 33.31 20.09
CA PRO A 138 21.49 33.08 21.22
C PRO A 138 20.82 32.52 22.49
N GLY A 139 19.49 32.62 22.60
CA GLY A 139 18.72 32.05 23.71
C GLY A 139 18.36 30.57 23.54
N LYS A 140 18.65 29.95 22.39
CA LYS A 140 18.31 28.56 22.09
C LYS A 140 19.54 27.67 21.96
N THR A 141 19.35 26.36 22.14
CA THR A 141 20.35 25.35 21.81
C THR A 141 20.17 24.82 20.40
N TYR A 142 21.22 24.20 19.85
CA TYR A 142 21.20 23.58 18.54
C TYR A 142 21.93 22.24 18.56
N THR A 143 21.53 21.34 17.67
CA THR A 143 22.23 20.07 17.41
C THR A 143 22.78 20.08 16.00
N PHE A 144 24.08 19.87 15.85
CA PHE A 144 24.74 19.66 14.56
C PHE A 144 25.12 18.19 14.40
N VAL A 145 24.83 17.62 13.22
CA VAL A 145 25.30 16.28 12.84
C VAL A 145 25.84 16.31 11.42
N GLY A 146 27.05 15.78 11.20
CA GLY A 146 27.69 15.74 9.88
C GLY A 146 28.42 14.43 9.62
N THR A 147 28.61 14.08 8.35
CA THR A 147 29.41 12.91 7.95
C THR A 147 30.22 13.14 6.68
N ALA A 148 31.18 12.24 6.46
CA ALA A 148 31.96 12.11 5.23
C ALA A 148 32.07 10.63 4.89
N ILE A 149 31.67 10.23 3.67
CA ILE A 149 31.60 8.82 3.27
C ILE A 149 32.39 8.54 1.99
N ARG A 150 33.16 7.44 2.00
CA ARG A 150 33.79 6.83 0.82
C ARG A 150 33.62 5.32 0.82
N SER A 151 33.49 4.73 -0.37
CA SER A 151 33.22 3.29 -0.55
C SER A 151 34.46 2.38 -0.52
N SER A 152 35.65 2.87 -0.16
CA SER A 152 36.92 2.14 -0.29
C SER A 152 37.79 2.31 0.94
N SER A 153 38.17 1.21 1.62
CA SER A 153 38.93 1.24 2.88
C SER A 153 40.29 1.94 2.74
N TYR A 154 40.37 3.18 3.21
CA TYR A 154 41.58 3.98 3.31
C TYR A 154 41.72 4.54 4.74
N PRO A 155 42.08 3.69 5.72
CA PRO A 155 42.08 4.07 7.14
C PRO A 155 43.12 5.15 7.49
N THR A 156 44.05 5.45 6.58
CA THR A 156 45.04 6.51 6.72
C THR A 156 44.56 7.89 6.28
N ARG A 157 43.31 8.03 5.82
CA ARG A 157 42.69 9.31 5.40
C ARG A 157 41.80 9.84 6.52
N LYS A 158 42.33 10.78 7.31
CA LYS A 158 41.75 11.23 8.57
C LYS A 158 41.40 12.71 8.51
N THR A 159 40.18 13.03 8.89
CA THR A 159 39.66 14.40 8.93
C THR A 159 39.46 14.82 10.39
N LEU A 160 40.07 15.93 10.77
CA LEU A 160 39.80 16.63 12.01
C LEU A 160 38.61 17.57 11.81
N VAL A 161 37.55 17.38 12.59
CA VAL A 161 36.38 18.28 12.64
C VAL A 161 36.41 19.02 13.96
N THR A 162 36.28 20.36 13.92
CA THR A 162 36.35 21.24 15.08
C THR A 162 35.13 22.16 15.11
N ILE A 163 34.48 22.29 16.25
CA ILE A 163 33.44 23.29 16.48
C ILE A 163 34.05 24.57 17.09
N LEU A 164 33.71 25.73 16.54
CA LEU A 164 34.28 27.04 16.85
C LEU A 164 33.17 28.08 17.06
N GLY A 165 33.44 29.14 17.83
CA GLY A 165 32.54 30.29 17.97
C GLY A 165 31.25 30.04 18.75
N HIS A 166 31.07 28.87 19.36
CA HIS A 166 29.98 28.54 20.27
C HIS A 166 30.30 28.99 21.71
N THR A 167 29.26 29.17 22.53
CA THR A 167 29.37 29.44 23.98
C THR A 167 29.55 28.15 24.77
N SER A 168 28.75 27.13 24.46
CA SER A 168 28.85 25.76 24.99
C SER A 168 28.35 24.75 23.96
N ALA A 169 28.83 23.52 24.02
CA ALA A 169 28.39 22.40 23.18
C ALA A 169 28.81 21.08 23.84
N THR A 170 28.02 20.02 23.66
CA THR A 170 28.30 18.67 24.13
C THR A 170 28.66 17.80 22.93
N ASN A 171 29.85 17.21 22.91
CA ASN A 171 30.25 16.33 21.81
C ASN A 171 29.65 14.93 22.01
N ASN A 172 28.70 14.57 21.15
CA ASN A 172 28.00 13.28 21.13
C ASN A 172 28.22 12.55 19.79
N SER A 173 29.40 12.70 19.21
CA SER A 173 29.86 11.89 18.07
C SER A 173 29.64 10.39 18.32
N SER A 174 29.39 9.63 17.24
CA SER A 174 29.20 8.18 17.34
C SER A 174 30.42 7.48 17.95
N SER A 175 30.22 6.31 18.56
CA SER A 175 31.29 5.52 19.16
C SER A 175 31.84 4.43 18.23
N GLY A 176 31.57 4.51 16.92
CA GLY A 176 31.94 3.48 15.95
C GLY A 176 33.41 3.55 15.51
N PRO A 177 33.86 2.55 14.73
CA PRO A 177 35.27 2.30 14.46
C PRO A 177 35.97 3.40 13.64
N ASN A 178 35.23 4.29 12.97
CA ASN A 178 35.81 5.40 12.22
C ASN A 178 35.95 6.68 13.05
N ILE A 179 35.41 6.74 14.26
CA ILE A 179 35.66 7.84 15.19
C ILE A 179 36.93 7.53 15.97
N LEU A 180 38.03 8.16 15.55
CA LEU A 180 39.36 7.86 16.06
C LEU A 180 39.69 8.59 17.37
N SER A 181 39.07 9.75 17.60
CA SER A 181 39.17 10.48 18.86
C SER A 181 38.05 11.51 18.97
N VAL A 182 37.63 11.77 20.21
CA VAL A 182 36.59 12.73 20.58
C VAL A 182 37.10 13.58 21.74
N SER A 183 36.94 14.90 21.65
CA SER A 183 37.12 15.85 22.73
C SER A 183 35.92 16.79 22.77
N ALA A 184 35.82 17.66 23.78
CA ALA A 184 34.72 18.63 23.87
C ALA A 184 34.53 19.44 22.56
N THR A 185 35.62 19.83 21.89
CA THR A 185 35.57 20.73 20.73
C THR A 185 36.02 20.09 19.41
N THR A 186 36.52 18.86 19.43
CA THR A 186 37.08 18.21 18.23
C THR A 186 36.68 16.73 18.11
N THR A 187 36.46 16.26 16.88
CA THR A 187 36.31 14.83 16.55
C THR A 187 37.18 14.49 15.35
N VAL A 188 37.89 13.36 15.40
CA VAL A 188 38.65 12.84 14.25
C VAL A 188 37.89 11.69 13.60
N LEU A 189 37.54 11.84 12.32
CA LEU A 189 36.82 10.85 11.52
C LEU A 189 37.74 10.22 10.45
N ALA A 190 37.78 8.88 10.39
CA ALA A 190 38.42 8.11 9.33
C ALA A 190 37.49 7.99 8.11
N ALA A 191 37.34 9.08 7.36
CA ALA A 191 36.38 9.20 6.25
C ALA A 191 36.63 8.23 5.06
N GLY A 192 37.81 7.59 4.99
CA GLY A 192 38.11 6.56 4.00
C GLY A 192 37.27 5.29 4.12
N ASP A 193 36.92 4.84 5.33
CA ASP A 193 36.24 3.55 5.57
C ASP A 193 34.83 3.72 6.15
N ASN A 194 34.16 4.83 5.84
CA ASN A 194 32.92 5.22 6.52
C ASN A 194 31.62 4.81 5.85
N ARG A 195 31.68 3.93 4.85
CA ARG A 195 30.48 3.36 4.21
C ARG A 195 29.84 2.27 5.06
N ALA A 196 30.65 1.35 5.59
CA ALA A 196 30.16 0.18 6.30
C ALA A 196 29.78 0.49 7.75
N ALA A 197 30.57 1.32 8.43
CA ALA A 197 30.28 1.74 9.81
C ALA A 197 29.32 2.94 9.89
N GLY A 198 29.34 3.83 8.89
CA GLY A 198 28.45 4.99 8.81
C GLY A 198 28.50 5.86 10.06
N ASP A 199 29.69 6.19 10.56
CA ASP A 199 29.86 7.05 11.73
C ASP A 199 29.54 8.52 11.42
N VAL A 200 29.11 9.26 12.45
CA VAL A 200 28.76 10.68 12.36
C VAL A 200 29.53 11.50 13.38
N VAL A 201 29.87 12.72 13.00
CA VAL A 201 30.34 13.74 13.92
C VAL A 201 29.14 14.54 14.43
N ARG A 202 28.99 14.69 15.75
CA ARG A 202 27.81 15.30 16.36
C ARG A 202 28.15 16.17 17.56
N TRP A 203 27.53 17.35 17.62
CA TRP A 203 27.48 18.18 18.81
C TRP A 203 26.02 18.49 19.13
N ASP A 204 25.64 18.24 20.38
CA ASP A 204 24.35 18.61 20.96
C ASP A 204 24.50 19.83 21.87
N ASP A 205 23.37 20.41 22.28
CA ASP A 205 23.29 21.53 23.21
C ASP A 205 24.20 22.70 22.84
N ILE A 206 24.35 22.94 21.53
CA ILE A 206 25.18 24.02 21.00
C ILE A 206 24.49 25.34 21.32
N VAL A 207 25.07 26.11 22.23
CA VAL A 207 24.69 27.51 22.43
C VAL A 207 25.54 28.35 21.49
N PRO A 208 24.95 29.07 20.53
CA PRO A 208 25.75 29.85 19.59
C PRO A 208 26.43 31.01 20.33
N GLY A 209 27.47 31.58 19.71
CA GLY A 209 28.13 32.76 20.28
C GLY A 209 27.17 33.96 20.38
N PRO A 210 27.54 35.03 21.10
CA PRO A 210 26.68 36.21 21.35
C PRO A 210 26.10 36.91 20.10
N GLY A 211 26.65 36.63 18.90
CA GLY A 211 26.13 37.11 17.61
C GLY A 211 25.18 36.15 16.90
N GLY A 212 24.74 35.05 17.54
CA GLY A 212 23.86 34.05 16.92
C GLY A 212 24.57 33.21 15.86
N SER A 213 25.83 32.82 16.12
CA SER A 213 26.65 32.10 15.16
C SER A 213 27.58 31.09 15.80
N PHE A 214 27.86 29.99 15.09
CA PHE A 214 28.99 29.09 15.36
C PHE A 214 29.53 28.54 14.03
N THR A 215 30.67 27.84 14.07
CA THR A 215 31.33 27.32 12.85
C THR A 215 31.81 25.90 13.05
N ILE A 216 31.61 25.05 12.04
CA ILE A 216 32.20 23.72 11.94
C ILE A 216 33.34 23.77 10.94
N ARG A 217 34.56 23.49 11.40
CA ARG A 217 35.78 23.48 10.59
C ARG A 217 36.24 22.05 10.36
N SER A 218 36.48 21.67 9.11
CA SER A 218 37.06 20.37 8.71
C SER A 218 38.43 20.58 8.08
N GLU A 219 39.44 19.82 8.50
CA GLU A 219 40.79 19.83 7.93
C GLU A 219 41.48 18.46 8.02
N ALA A 220 42.55 18.23 7.25
CA ALA A 220 43.34 17.00 7.38
C ALA A 220 44.09 16.95 8.72
N THR A 221 44.14 15.77 9.35
CA THR A 221 45.08 15.57 10.47
C THR A 221 46.53 15.58 9.96
N VAL A 222 47.47 15.90 10.84
CA VAL A 222 48.91 15.94 10.51
C VAL A 222 49.48 14.58 10.06
N ASP A 223 48.86 13.48 10.49
CA ASP A 223 49.25 12.10 10.17
C ASP A 223 48.43 11.49 9.02
N SER A 224 47.53 12.26 8.40
CA SER A 224 46.76 11.80 7.23
C SER A 224 47.68 11.62 6.02
N VAL A 225 47.63 10.45 5.39
CA VAL A 225 48.52 10.11 4.26
C VAL A 225 47.87 10.47 2.93
N ASN A 226 48.54 11.32 2.15
CA ASN A 226 48.20 11.78 0.80
C ASN A 226 46.88 12.59 0.66
N GLU A 227 45.80 12.27 1.40
CA GLU A 227 44.44 12.82 1.20
C GLU A 227 43.58 12.82 2.48
N ALA A 228 42.56 13.70 2.56
CA ALA A 228 41.46 13.67 3.54
C ALA A 228 40.17 14.29 2.94
N TYR A 229 39.02 14.13 3.60
CA TYR A 229 37.70 14.52 3.06
C TYR A 229 36.97 15.52 3.96
N PRO A 230 36.36 16.58 3.40
CA PRO A 230 35.44 17.42 4.15
C PRO A 230 34.12 16.71 4.46
N ILE A 231 33.34 17.30 5.36
CA ILE A 231 31.92 16.94 5.56
C ILE A 231 31.18 17.23 4.26
N ASN A 232 30.51 16.21 3.70
CA ASN A 232 29.76 16.33 2.44
C ASN A 232 28.23 16.37 2.64
N ALA A 233 27.75 16.05 3.84
CA ALA A 233 26.38 16.30 4.26
C ALA A 233 26.28 16.60 5.76
N PHE A 234 25.33 17.46 6.13
CA PHE A 234 25.02 17.77 7.52
C PHE A 234 23.55 18.11 7.75
N MET A 235 23.14 17.99 9.02
CA MET A 235 21.88 18.48 9.56
C MET A 235 22.14 19.44 10.71
N LEU A 236 21.27 20.43 10.85
CA LEU A 236 21.18 21.32 11.99
C LEU A 236 19.74 21.28 12.51
N ALA A 237 19.57 21.06 13.81
CA ALA A 237 18.26 21.09 14.46
C ALA A 237 18.25 22.15 15.56
N GLU A 238 17.15 22.89 15.66
CA GLU A 238 16.91 23.81 16.77
C GLU A 238 16.41 23.04 17.99
N GLY A 239 17.02 23.30 19.15
CA GLY A 239 16.61 22.83 20.46
C GLY A 239 15.89 23.92 21.27
N GLY A 240 15.54 23.59 22.51
CA GLY A 240 14.90 24.51 23.46
C GLY A 240 15.84 25.59 24.02
N VAL A 241 15.43 26.22 25.13
CA VAL A 241 16.19 27.29 25.81
C VAL A 241 17.32 26.69 26.69
N THR A 242 18.45 27.38 26.82
CA THR A 242 19.66 26.95 27.55
C THR A 242 19.53 26.92 29.09
N GLY A 243 19.98 25.87 29.82
CA GLY A 243 20.11 25.83 31.30
C GLY A 243 19.77 24.48 31.99
N ASN A 244 20.12 24.31 33.28
CA ASN A 244 19.56 23.27 34.19
C ASN A 244 18.04 23.45 34.20
N ARG A 245 17.26 22.37 34.11
CA ARG A 245 15.80 22.49 34.13
C ARG A 245 15.25 22.00 35.46
N PRO A 246 14.12 22.54 35.91
CA PRO A 246 13.36 21.90 36.97
C PRO A 246 12.98 20.47 36.54
N PRO A 247 12.97 19.50 37.47
CA PRO A 247 12.49 18.16 37.17
C PRO A 247 11.13 18.21 36.45
N ILE A 248 10.95 17.41 35.42
CA ILE A 248 9.64 17.19 34.80
C ILE A 248 8.86 16.29 35.75
N VAL A 249 7.81 16.87 36.33
CA VAL A 249 6.97 16.20 37.31
C VAL A 249 5.58 16.04 36.71
N ASP A 250 5.02 14.86 36.85
CA ASP A 250 3.62 14.55 36.62
C ASP A 250 3.06 13.93 37.90
N ALA A 251 1.96 14.49 38.41
CA ALA A 251 1.28 13.99 39.59
C ALA A 251 0.51 12.69 39.31
N GLY A 252 0.35 12.31 38.03
CA GLY A 252 -0.47 11.22 37.53
C GLY A 252 -1.89 11.67 37.20
N ASP A 253 -2.55 10.95 36.28
CA ASP A 253 -3.96 11.12 35.95
C ASP A 253 -4.80 10.09 36.72
N TYR A 254 -5.82 10.56 37.43
CA TYR A 254 -6.70 9.71 38.22
C TYR A 254 -8.16 10.06 37.98
N ASP A 255 -8.99 9.03 37.85
CA ASP A 255 -10.43 9.17 37.77
C ASP A 255 -11.01 9.73 39.08
N ALA A 256 -12.25 10.23 38.99
CA ALA A 256 -12.99 10.62 40.18
C ALA A 256 -13.18 9.44 41.15
N LEU A 257 -13.02 9.70 42.44
CA LEU A 257 -13.35 8.75 43.52
C LEU A 257 -14.79 8.99 43.96
N THR A 258 -15.47 7.93 44.41
CA THR A 258 -16.84 8.02 44.93
C THR A 258 -16.83 7.78 46.43
N TRP A 259 -17.31 8.75 47.22
CA TRP A 259 -17.43 8.62 48.68
C TRP A 259 -18.33 7.42 49.07
N PRO A 260 -18.03 6.60 50.11
CA PRO A 260 -16.97 6.78 51.11
C PRO A 260 -15.61 6.15 50.74
N ILE A 261 -15.40 5.70 49.49
CA ILE A 261 -14.08 5.23 49.06
C ILE A 261 -13.14 6.43 49.07
N ASN A 262 -12.25 6.45 50.05
CA ASN A 262 -11.46 7.64 50.38
C ASN A 262 -9.95 7.39 50.32
N VAL A 263 -9.51 6.24 49.80
CA VAL A 263 -8.09 5.90 49.62
C VAL A 263 -7.78 5.84 48.13
N LEU A 264 -6.74 6.55 47.68
CA LEU A 264 -6.26 6.55 46.31
C LEU A 264 -4.79 6.13 46.26
N GLN A 265 -4.46 5.16 45.40
CA GLN A 265 -3.07 4.81 45.10
C GLN A 265 -2.53 5.80 44.07
N LEU A 266 -1.43 6.49 44.39
CA LEU A 266 -0.81 7.46 43.50
C LEU A 266 0.29 6.78 42.67
N SER A 267 0.40 7.16 41.40
CA SER A 267 1.40 6.72 40.42
C SER A 267 2.05 7.91 39.70
N PRO A 268 2.73 8.82 40.42
CA PRO A 268 3.40 9.96 39.80
C PRO A 268 4.57 9.54 38.92
N VAL A 269 4.87 10.35 37.90
CA VAL A 269 6.05 10.19 37.03
C VAL A 269 6.96 11.38 37.25
N VAL A 270 8.25 11.13 37.47
CA VAL A 270 9.25 12.18 37.61
C VAL A 270 10.44 11.84 36.74
N ASP A 271 10.82 12.79 35.89
CA ASP A 271 11.98 12.72 35.00
C ASP A 271 12.84 13.97 35.24
N ASP A 272 14.15 13.85 35.28
CA ASP A 272 15.06 14.96 35.59
C ASP A 272 16.24 14.96 34.63
N ASP A 273 16.65 16.16 34.21
CA ASP A 273 17.66 16.31 33.16
C ASP A 273 19.08 16.55 33.68
N ASP A 274 19.31 16.34 34.99
CA ASP A 274 20.59 16.54 35.67
C ASP A 274 21.75 15.81 34.96
N PRO A 275 22.67 16.55 34.31
CA PRO A 275 23.82 15.97 33.62
C PRO A 275 24.97 15.60 34.59
N CYS A 276 24.83 15.83 35.90
CA CYS A 276 25.91 15.67 36.89
C CYS A 276 25.94 14.30 37.59
N GLY A 277 24.86 13.53 37.57
CA GLY A 277 24.79 12.22 38.24
C GLY A 277 24.94 12.26 39.76
N LEU A 278 24.56 13.38 40.43
CA LEU A 278 24.64 13.52 41.89
C LEU A 278 23.36 13.04 42.62
N GLY A 279 22.23 12.93 41.91
CA GLY A 279 21.20 11.92 42.20
C GLY A 279 20.50 11.97 43.57
N ILE A 280 20.11 13.13 44.09
CA ILE A 280 19.13 13.21 45.18
C ILE A 280 18.01 14.21 44.85
N LEU A 281 16.96 13.71 44.19
CA LEU A 281 15.69 14.44 44.06
C LEU A 281 14.93 14.40 45.40
N THR A 282 14.40 15.55 45.82
CA THR A 282 13.53 15.64 47.00
C THR A 282 12.10 15.89 46.57
N TYR A 283 11.14 15.21 47.21
CA TYR A 283 9.72 15.23 46.83
C TYR A 283 8.85 15.70 47.99
N GLU A 284 7.82 16.48 47.71
CA GLU A 284 6.83 16.91 48.69
C GLU A 284 5.43 16.85 48.07
N TRP A 285 4.54 16.05 48.67
CA TRP A 285 3.12 16.09 48.38
C TRP A 285 2.42 17.07 49.31
N SER A 286 1.55 17.90 48.74
CA SER A 286 0.66 18.79 49.47
C SER A 286 -0.78 18.62 48.98
N HIS A 287 -1.73 18.95 49.84
CA HIS A 287 -3.16 18.82 49.57
C HIS A 287 -3.87 20.14 49.85
N SER A 288 -4.80 20.49 48.98
CA SER A 288 -5.79 21.54 49.23
C SER A 288 -7.18 21.05 48.80
N GLY A 289 -8.19 21.21 49.65
CA GLY A 289 -9.54 20.71 49.41
C GLY A 289 -10.31 20.57 50.73
N PRO A 290 -11.54 20.04 50.72
CA PRO A 290 -12.31 19.76 51.93
C PRO A 290 -11.61 18.74 52.83
N GLY A 291 -11.77 18.86 54.15
CA GLY A 291 -11.13 17.97 55.13
C GLY A 291 -9.60 17.89 55.07
N ALA A 292 -9.05 16.93 55.81
CA ALA A 292 -7.64 16.52 55.75
C ALA A 292 -7.41 15.42 54.69
N ALA A 293 -6.24 15.42 54.05
CA ALA A 293 -5.70 14.28 53.30
C ALA A 293 -4.39 13.76 53.94
N THR A 294 -4.27 12.44 54.09
CA THR A 294 -3.11 11.80 54.73
C THR A 294 -2.34 10.95 53.73
N PHE A 295 -1.04 11.21 53.53
CA PHE A 295 -0.18 10.47 52.60
C PHE A 295 0.62 9.37 53.31
N VAL A 296 0.68 8.16 52.74
CA VAL A 296 1.35 6.99 53.33
C VAL A 296 2.09 6.19 52.24
N PRO A 297 3.43 6.02 52.30
CA PRO A 297 4.36 6.71 53.19
C PRO A 297 4.41 8.21 52.87
N SER A 298 4.69 9.04 53.87
CA SER A 298 4.79 10.49 53.68
C SER A 298 6.04 10.82 52.85
N HIS A 299 5.88 11.64 51.80
CA HIS A 299 6.98 12.24 51.03
C HIS A 299 7.89 11.23 50.28
N THR A 300 7.32 10.15 49.72
CA THR A 300 8.05 9.18 48.87
C THR A 300 7.34 8.93 47.54
N ILE A 301 8.11 8.57 46.50
CA ILE A 301 7.56 8.17 45.18
C ILE A 301 7.35 6.66 45.04
N ALA A 302 7.96 5.85 45.93
CA ALA A 302 7.75 4.41 45.99
C ALA A 302 6.46 4.11 46.75
N ASP A 303 5.40 3.72 46.02
CA ASP A 303 4.07 3.32 46.49
C ASP A 303 3.31 4.31 47.43
N PRO A 304 3.19 5.62 47.11
CA PRO A 304 2.40 6.53 47.93
C PRO A 304 0.89 6.33 47.74
N CYS A 305 0.14 6.17 48.83
CA CYS A 305 -1.31 6.30 48.84
C CYS A 305 -1.74 7.57 49.59
N VAL A 306 -2.91 8.11 49.25
CA VAL A 306 -3.52 9.26 49.92
C VAL A 306 -4.91 8.90 50.43
N ILE A 307 -5.22 9.32 51.66
CA ILE A 307 -6.50 9.06 52.33
C ILE A 307 -7.21 10.38 52.60
N PHE A 308 -8.40 10.59 52.02
CA PHE A 308 -9.23 11.79 52.18
C PHE A 308 -10.24 11.64 53.34
N SER A 309 -10.57 12.73 54.03
CA SER A 309 -11.50 12.70 55.18
C SER A 309 -12.84 13.35 54.93
N GLU A 310 -13.02 14.06 53.81
CA GLU A 310 -14.27 14.69 53.41
C GLU A 310 -14.40 14.59 51.89
N PRO A 311 -15.62 14.58 51.32
CA PRO A 311 -15.87 14.62 49.89
C PRO A 311 -15.78 16.04 49.31
N GLY A 312 -15.48 16.14 48.01
CA GLY A 312 -15.40 17.36 47.22
C GLY A 312 -14.21 17.34 46.28
N LEU A 313 -13.81 18.50 45.75
CA LEU A 313 -12.65 18.58 44.85
C LEU A 313 -11.36 18.69 45.68
N HIS A 314 -10.51 17.68 45.62
CA HIS A 314 -9.21 17.66 46.27
C HIS A 314 -8.12 17.89 45.25
N LYS A 315 -7.32 18.92 45.45
CA LYS A 315 -6.17 19.26 44.64
C LYS A 315 -4.92 18.72 45.33
N LEU A 316 -4.28 17.73 44.72
CA LEU A 316 -3.00 17.19 45.16
C LEU A 316 -1.88 17.84 44.35
N GLN A 317 -0.86 18.35 45.02
CA GLN A 317 0.28 18.95 44.38
C GLN A 317 1.56 18.21 44.77
N LEU A 318 2.27 17.71 43.76
CA LEU A 318 3.60 17.13 43.89
C LEU A 318 4.64 18.18 43.52
N ARG A 319 5.52 18.51 44.47
CA ARG A 319 6.69 19.35 44.26
C ARG A 319 7.93 18.47 44.27
N VAL A 320 8.83 18.66 43.31
CA VAL A 320 10.12 17.97 43.24
C VAL A 320 11.21 18.97 42.94
N TRP A 321 12.32 18.92 43.67
CA TRP A 321 13.46 19.81 43.44
C TRP A 321 14.80 19.09 43.59
N ASP A 322 15.80 19.64 42.91
CA ASP A 322 17.18 19.19 42.89
C ASP A 322 18.06 19.98 43.89
N GLU A 323 19.38 19.81 43.81
CA GLU A 323 20.35 20.48 44.70
C GLU A 323 20.58 21.98 44.36
N VAL A 324 20.07 22.46 43.23
CA VAL A 324 20.33 23.82 42.70
C VAL A 324 19.01 24.50 42.33
N PRO A 325 18.44 25.29 43.24
CA PRO A 325 17.01 25.36 43.51
C PRO A 325 16.16 25.59 42.25
N LEU A 326 15.87 24.52 41.51
CA LEU A 326 14.90 24.47 40.43
C LEU A 326 13.88 23.40 40.77
N GLU A 327 12.61 23.79 40.74
CA GLU A 327 11.52 23.01 41.29
C GLU A 327 10.48 22.72 40.21
N GLY A 328 10.25 21.44 39.96
CA GLY A 328 9.13 20.94 39.18
C GLY A 328 7.90 20.80 40.06
N VAL A 329 6.75 21.28 39.58
CA VAL A 329 5.49 21.16 40.30
C VAL A 329 4.43 20.60 39.36
N ALA A 330 3.79 19.52 39.78
CA ALA A 330 2.61 18.99 39.13
C ALA A 330 1.43 19.05 40.08
N THR A 331 0.24 19.25 39.55
CA THR A 331 -0.98 19.28 40.33
C THR A 331 -2.04 18.48 39.62
N VAL A 332 -2.73 17.62 40.36
CA VAL A 332 -3.88 16.88 39.88
C VAL A 332 -5.10 17.22 40.72
N ASP A 333 -6.22 17.43 40.04
CA ASP A 333 -7.52 17.60 40.65
C ASP A 333 -8.20 16.24 40.74
N ILE A 334 -8.51 15.82 41.96
CA ILE A 334 -9.20 14.57 42.29
C ILE A 334 -10.61 14.92 42.77
N PRO A 335 -11.63 14.76 41.91
CA PRO A 335 -13.01 14.86 42.36
C PRO A 335 -13.31 13.66 43.25
N LEU A 336 -13.41 13.86 44.56
CA LEU A 336 -14.03 12.89 45.47
C LEU A 336 -15.51 13.21 45.51
N ILE A 337 -16.21 12.73 44.50
CA ILE A 337 -17.59 13.08 44.25
C ILE A 337 -18.45 12.37 45.29
N MET A 338 -19.39 13.11 45.85
CA MET A 338 -20.48 12.49 46.60
C MET A 338 -21.19 11.52 45.68
N GLY A 339 -21.10 10.22 45.98
CA GLY A 339 -22.01 9.26 45.38
C GLY A 339 -23.45 9.74 45.57
N LEU A 340 -24.35 9.37 44.65
CA LEU A 340 -25.76 9.69 44.79
C LEU A 340 -26.25 9.10 46.13
N LEU A 341 -26.46 9.97 47.12
CA LEU A 341 -26.70 9.55 48.49
C LEU A 341 -28.04 8.79 48.56
N GLY A 342 -27.95 7.49 48.78
CA GLY A 342 -29.11 6.60 48.78
C GLY A 342 -29.23 5.71 47.54
N ASP A 343 -28.26 5.71 46.63
CA ASP A 343 -28.07 4.66 45.61
C ASP A 343 -27.26 3.52 46.24
N PHE A 344 -27.95 2.50 46.74
CA PHE A 344 -27.32 1.39 47.46
C PHE A 344 -26.96 0.21 46.57
N ASN A 345 -27.49 0.18 45.34
CA ASN A 345 -27.23 -0.87 44.37
C ASN A 345 -26.20 -0.45 43.29
N GLY A 346 -25.79 0.82 43.27
CA GLY A 346 -24.79 1.40 42.37
C GLY A 346 -25.32 1.72 40.96
N ASP A 347 -26.64 1.78 40.77
CA ASP A 347 -27.29 1.99 39.46
C ASP A 347 -27.45 3.47 39.07
N ARG A 348 -26.91 4.38 39.89
CA ARG A 348 -27.00 5.85 39.78
C ARG A 348 -28.44 6.38 39.77
N ARG A 349 -29.38 5.62 40.34
CA ARG A 349 -30.76 6.03 40.59
C ARG A 349 -31.04 5.84 42.09
N VAL A 350 -31.91 6.67 42.65
CA VAL A 350 -32.50 6.38 43.97
C VAL A 350 -33.94 6.01 43.77
N ASN A 351 -34.23 4.71 43.88
CA ASN A 351 -35.53 4.15 43.57
C ASN A 351 -36.01 3.14 44.63
N HIS A 352 -37.08 2.40 44.31
CA HIS A 352 -37.66 1.42 45.22
C HIS A 352 -36.66 0.37 45.71
N ARG A 353 -35.73 -0.04 44.85
CA ARG A 353 -34.73 -1.05 45.17
C ARG A 353 -33.77 -0.58 46.26
N ASP A 354 -33.42 0.70 46.24
CA ASP A 354 -32.58 1.29 47.26
C ASP A 354 -33.30 1.44 48.59
N LEU A 355 -34.60 1.73 48.57
CA LEU A 355 -35.42 1.71 49.79
C LEU A 355 -35.50 0.33 50.43
N GLU A 356 -35.55 -0.74 49.61
CA GLU A 356 -35.51 -2.12 50.11
C GLU A 356 -34.17 -2.42 50.79
N ILE A 357 -33.05 -2.02 50.16
CA ILE A 357 -31.69 -2.25 50.71
C ILE A 357 -31.49 -1.42 51.98
N PHE A 358 -31.92 -0.17 51.98
CA PHE A 358 -31.89 0.72 53.12
C PHE A 358 -32.70 0.17 54.31
N ALA A 359 -33.92 -0.30 54.05
CA ALA A 359 -34.78 -0.89 55.08
C ALA A 359 -34.17 -2.18 55.65
N ALA A 360 -33.48 -2.97 54.83
CA ALA A 360 -32.77 -4.17 55.28
C ALA A 360 -31.58 -3.85 56.19
N GLN A 361 -30.94 -2.69 55.99
CA GLN A 361 -29.75 -2.25 56.74
C GLN A 361 -30.08 -1.29 57.90
N TRP A 362 -31.37 -1.02 58.16
CA TRP A 362 -31.84 -0.02 59.14
C TRP A 362 -31.33 -0.22 60.57
N MET A 363 -31.00 -1.45 60.96
CA MET A 363 -30.54 -1.78 62.31
C MET A 363 -29.05 -2.11 62.37
N ASP A 364 -28.31 -1.91 61.28
CA ASP A 364 -26.89 -2.29 61.20
C ASP A 364 -26.03 -1.35 62.06
N PRO A 365 -25.10 -1.88 62.89
CA PRO A 365 -24.23 -1.08 63.72
C PRO A 365 -23.17 -0.35 62.89
N TRP A 366 -22.70 0.81 63.38
CA TRP A 366 -21.68 1.60 62.69
C TRP A 366 -20.33 0.84 62.54
N PRO A 367 -19.68 0.90 61.37
CA PRO A 367 -20.09 1.59 60.14
C PRO A 367 -21.07 0.77 59.28
N SER A 368 -22.17 1.41 58.83
CA SER A 368 -23.15 0.82 57.90
C SER A 368 -23.19 1.64 56.61
N PRO A 369 -23.23 1.01 55.42
CA PRO A 369 -23.41 1.72 54.14
C PRO A 369 -24.70 2.55 54.08
N ALA A 370 -25.74 2.14 54.82
CA ALA A 370 -27.01 2.86 54.92
C ALA A 370 -26.99 4.07 55.87
N ASP A 371 -25.90 4.30 56.62
CA ASP A 371 -25.71 5.52 57.41
C ASP A 371 -25.23 6.65 56.50
N LEU A 372 -26.17 7.20 55.72
CA LEU A 372 -25.91 8.17 54.65
C LEU A 372 -25.32 9.49 55.16
N ASN A 373 -25.52 9.83 56.42
CA ASN A 373 -24.94 11.04 57.04
C ASN A 373 -23.60 10.78 57.75
N ALA A 374 -23.26 9.51 58.01
CA ALA A 374 -22.03 9.03 58.64
C ALA A 374 -21.74 9.56 60.06
N ARG A 375 -22.76 9.95 60.84
CA ARG A 375 -22.58 10.57 62.18
C ARG A 375 -23.13 9.74 63.32
N ASP A 376 -24.25 9.05 63.15
CA ASP A 376 -25.00 8.48 64.28
C ASP A 376 -25.69 7.12 64.01
N GLY A 377 -25.28 6.40 62.97
CA GLY A 377 -25.90 5.13 62.58
C GLY A 377 -27.24 5.32 61.88
N VAL A 378 -27.73 4.29 61.19
CA VAL A 378 -28.91 4.39 60.32
C VAL A 378 -30.15 4.82 61.10
N ASN A 379 -30.70 5.98 60.77
CA ASN A 379 -31.88 6.53 61.43
C ASN A 379 -32.79 7.32 60.49
N VAL A 380 -33.80 7.99 61.05
CA VAL A 380 -34.81 8.73 60.27
C VAL A 380 -34.23 9.88 59.46
N VAL A 381 -33.08 10.42 59.86
CA VAL A 381 -32.35 11.43 59.07
C VAL A 381 -31.82 10.80 57.79
N ASP A 382 -31.29 9.58 57.83
CA ASP A 382 -30.81 8.87 56.63
C ASP A 382 -31.98 8.49 55.70
N LEU A 383 -33.14 8.11 56.26
CA LEU A 383 -34.34 7.88 55.45
C LEU A 383 -34.79 9.17 54.74
N SER A 384 -34.64 10.31 55.42
CA SER A 384 -34.99 11.61 54.83
C SER A 384 -34.03 12.04 53.73
N ILE A 385 -32.75 11.66 53.82
CA ILE A 385 -31.74 11.86 52.77
C ILE A 385 -32.07 10.98 51.56
N LEU A 386 -32.38 9.69 51.80
CA LEU A 386 -32.82 8.76 50.76
C LEU A 386 -34.09 9.27 50.04
N ALA A 387 -35.10 9.71 50.79
CA ALA A 387 -36.34 10.22 50.23
C ALA A 387 -36.16 11.56 49.48
N ALA A 388 -35.20 12.39 49.88
CA ALA A 388 -34.91 13.66 49.21
C ALA A 388 -34.21 13.47 47.85
N ASN A 389 -33.51 12.36 47.64
CA ASN A 389 -32.84 12.01 46.40
C ASN A 389 -33.68 11.11 45.48
N TRP A 390 -34.93 10.79 45.87
CA TRP A 390 -35.83 9.92 45.12
C TRP A 390 -36.06 10.43 43.68
N GLY A 391 -35.67 9.64 42.68
CA GLY A 391 -35.81 9.99 41.26
C GLY A 391 -34.68 10.85 40.67
N VAL A 392 -33.61 11.14 41.41
CA VAL A 392 -32.40 11.79 40.85
C VAL A 392 -31.64 10.78 39.98
N GLY A 393 -31.26 11.17 38.75
CA GLY A 393 -30.63 10.29 37.74
C GLY A 393 -31.55 9.85 36.59
N GLU A 394 -32.79 10.37 36.52
CA GLU A 394 -33.78 10.03 35.48
C GLU A 394 -33.70 10.87 34.17
N GLU A 395 -32.69 11.71 33.95
CA GLU A 395 -32.51 12.44 32.68
C GLU A 395 -31.46 11.79 31.75
N ALA A 396 -31.94 10.89 30.88
CA ALA A 396 -31.47 10.65 29.50
C ALA A 396 -32.59 9.87 28.79
N THR A 397 -33.36 10.53 27.91
CA THR A 397 -34.48 9.85 27.23
C THR A 397 -34.07 9.16 25.93
N LEU A 398 -33.08 9.67 25.19
CA LEU A 398 -32.50 9.02 23.99
C LEU A 398 -31.05 9.45 23.79
N VAL A 399 -30.15 8.50 23.58
CA VAL A 399 -28.71 8.76 23.43
C VAL A 399 -28.07 7.79 22.45
N ILE A 400 -26.98 8.22 21.80
CA ILE A 400 -26.12 7.35 21.01
C ILE A 400 -25.34 6.47 21.99
N ASN A 401 -25.49 5.16 21.91
CA ASN A 401 -25.00 4.21 22.91
C ASN A 401 -23.74 3.48 22.51
N GLU A 402 -23.61 3.10 21.24
CA GLU A 402 -22.49 2.33 20.72
C GLU A 402 -22.33 2.63 19.23
N LEU A 403 -21.10 2.61 18.72
CA LEU A 403 -20.80 2.72 17.30
C LEU A 403 -19.61 1.83 16.92
N LEU A 404 -19.57 1.43 15.66
CA LEU A 404 -18.44 0.72 15.06
C LEU A 404 -18.25 1.23 13.63
N ALA A 405 -17.16 1.99 13.39
CA ALA A 405 -16.79 2.54 12.09
C ALA A 405 -15.71 1.70 11.36
N ARG A 406 -15.46 0.49 11.86
CA ARG A 406 -14.55 -0.48 11.23
C ARG A 406 -14.96 -1.89 11.60
N ASN A 407 -16.00 -2.35 10.93
CA ASN A 407 -16.59 -3.68 11.12
C ASN A 407 -16.03 -4.64 10.08
N ASP A 408 -14.99 -5.40 10.42
CA ASP A 408 -14.43 -6.35 9.46
C ASP A 408 -15.18 -7.70 9.56
N LEU A 409 -15.64 -8.08 10.76
CA LEU A 409 -16.01 -9.47 11.11
C LEU A 409 -17.06 -9.64 12.20
N SER A 410 -17.33 -8.60 13.00
CA SER A 410 -18.02 -8.78 14.28
C SER A 410 -19.53 -8.90 14.14
N ASN A 411 -20.18 -7.97 13.43
CA ASN A 411 -21.64 -7.93 13.36
C ASN A 411 -22.13 -7.69 11.93
N PRO A 412 -22.68 -8.70 11.24
CA PRO A 412 -23.23 -8.47 9.92
C PRO A 412 -24.62 -7.84 9.99
N ASP A 413 -24.96 -7.08 8.95
CA ASP A 413 -26.29 -6.59 8.67
C ASP A 413 -27.26 -7.74 8.26
N PRO A 414 -28.56 -7.46 8.04
CA PRO A 414 -29.52 -8.45 7.57
C PRO A 414 -29.19 -9.12 6.22
N GLN A 415 -28.29 -8.53 5.42
CA GLN A 415 -27.81 -8.97 4.12
C GLN A 415 -26.58 -9.87 4.26
N GLY A 416 -25.92 -9.86 5.42
CA GLY A 416 -24.68 -10.59 5.69
C GLY A 416 -23.41 -9.78 5.42
N GLN A 417 -23.52 -8.47 5.25
CA GLN A 417 -22.43 -7.52 5.04
C GLN A 417 -21.95 -6.95 6.37
N TYR A 418 -20.66 -6.60 6.48
CA TYR A 418 -20.08 -6.06 7.71
C TYR A 418 -19.93 -4.54 7.56
N GLU A 419 -21.07 -3.86 7.63
CA GLU A 419 -21.12 -2.41 7.46
C GLU A 419 -20.92 -1.68 8.78
N ASP A 420 -20.62 -0.38 8.70
CA ASP A 420 -20.59 0.49 9.87
C ASP A 420 -21.99 0.60 10.49
N TRP A 421 -22.05 0.83 11.78
CA TRP A 421 -23.33 1.00 12.46
C TRP A 421 -23.24 1.87 13.70
N VAL A 422 -24.40 2.38 14.08
CA VAL A 422 -24.63 3.09 15.33
C VAL A 422 -25.85 2.52 16.05
N GLU A 423 -25.79 2.53 17.37
CA GLU A 423 -26.89 2.12 18.24
C GLU A 423 -27.42 3.30 19.05
N ILE A 424 -28.74 3.43 19.11
CA ILE A 424 -29.45 4.39 19.96
C ILE A 424 -30.10 3.67 21.14
N TYR A 425 -29.91 4.19 22.35
CA TYR A 425 -30.49 3.66 23.59
C TYR A 425 -31.57 4.58 24.14
N ASN A 426 -32.68 3.99 24.58
CA ASN A 426 -33.76 4.67 25.30
C ASN A 426 -33.64 4.44 26.81
N GLY A 427 -33.07 5.41 27.53
CA GLY A 427 -32.95 5.38 29.00
C GLY A 427 -34.25 5.73 29.75
N GLY A 428 -35.31 6.12 29.03
CA GLY A 428 -36.60 6.51 29.58
C GLY A 428 -37.48 5.34 30.02
N GLN A 429 -38.59 5.66 30.70
CA GLN A 429 -39.57 4.69 31.20
C GLN A 429 -40.71 4.39 30.21
N GLU A 430 -40.77 5.12 29.09
CA GLU A 430 -41.77 4.98 28.04
C GLU A 430 -41.10 4.65 26.71
N SER A 431 -41.80 3.94 25.82
CA SER A 431 -41.30 3.70 24.46
C SER A 431 -41.18 5.01 23.69
N PHE A 432 -40.13 5.14 22.87
CA PHE A 432 -39.90 6.30 22.02
C PHE A 432 -39.83 5.89 20.55
N ASP A 433 -40.62 6.54 19.68
CA ASP A 433 -40.53 6.35 18.22
C ASP A 433 -39.59 7.39 17.60
N LEU A 434 -38.45 6.95 17.07
CA LEU A 434 -37.47 7.81 16.40
C LEU A 434 -37.94 8.30 15.03
N GLY A 435 -39.06 7.79 14.51
CA GLY A 435 -39.59 8.16 13.19
C GLY A 435 -39.65 9.69 13.00
N GLY A 436 -38.89 10.17 12.02
CA GLY A 436 -38.83 11.59 11.66
C GLY A 436 -37.65 12.38 12.24
N CYS A 437 -36.91 11.82 13.21
CA CYS A 437 -35.62 12.36 13.70
C CYS A 437 -34.55 12.30 12.61
N TYR A 438 -33.40 12.97 12.85
CA TYR A 438 -32.29 13.03 11.90
C TYR A 438 -30.98 12.52 12.50
N LEU A 439 -30.22 11.78 11.69
CA LEU A 439 -28.86 11.32 11.99
C LEU A 439 -27.89 11.95 10.99
N THR A 440 -26.70 12.32 11.46
CA THR A 440 -25.65 12.94 10.64
C THR A 440 -24.27 12.70 11.22
N ASP A 441 -23.27 12.61 10.36
CA ASP A 441 -21.83 12.70 10.62
C ASP A 441 -21.29 14.14 10.47
N ARG A 442 -22.12 15.08 10.00
CA ARG A 442 -21.77 16.48 9.73
C ARG A 442 -22.65 17.45 10.49
N LEU A 443 -22.11 18.01 11.59
CA LEU A 443 -22.85 18.94 12.46
C LEU A 443 -23.34 20.22 11.77
N ASP A 444 -22.74 20.60 10.65
CA ASP A 444 -23.18 21.70 9.78
C ASP A 444 -24.33 21.32 8.83
N GLU A 445 -24.63 20.03 8.68
CA GLU A 445 -25.71 19.45 7.89
C GLU A 445 -26.65 18.56 8.74
N PRO A 446 -27.39 19.12 9.71
CA PRO A 446 -28.14 18.35 10.72
C PRO A 446 -29.31 17.50 10.18
N MET A 447 -29.57 17.52 8.87
CA MET A 447 -30.71 16.86 8.22
C MET A 447 -30.30 15.83 7.15
N MET A 448 -29.08 15.24 7.23
CA MET A 448 -28.56 14.31 6.24
C MET A 448 -29.44 13.07 6.02
N TRP A 449 -29.68 12.28 7.08
CA TRP A 449 -30.58 11.12 6.99
C TRP A 449 -31.75 11.25 7.95
N ARG A 450 -32.96 11.10 7.42
CA ARG A 450 -34.20 11.13 8.21
C ARG A 450 -34.68 9.72 8.50
N VAL A 451 -34.86 9.40 9.78
CA VAL A 451 -35.42 8.12 10.21
C VAL A 451 -36.83 7.94 9.62
N PRO A 452 -37.15 6.79 8.97
CA PRO A 452 -38.43 6.57 8.31
C PRO A 452 -39.65 6.77 9.24
N THR A 453 -40.66 7.52 8.79
CA THR A 453 -41.88 7.81 9.58
C THR A 453 -43.01 6.81 9.37
N ASP A 454 -42.88 5.89 8.40
CA ASP A 454 -43.94 4.97 7.96
C ASP A 454 -43.77 3.55 8.52
N ARG A 455 -42.73 3.29 9.34
CA ARG A 455 -42.38 1.96 9.88
C ARG A 455 -42.18 1.96 11.40
N PRO A 456 -43.19 2.35 12.20
CA PRO A 456 -43.07 2.48 13.66
C PRO A 456 -42.64 1.19 14.37
N GLN A 457 -42.88 0.01 13.79
CA GLN A 457 -42.41 -1.26 14.35
C GLN A 457 -40.88 -1.43 14.30
N ALA A 458 -40.21 -0.75 13.37
CA ALA A 458 -38.75 -0.77 13.24
C ALA A 458 -38.08 0.43 13.93
N THR A 459 -38.81 1.52 14.20
CA THR A 459 -38.25 2.78 14.72
C THR A 459 -38.62 3.07 16.18
N THR A 460 -39.49 2.26 16.79
CA THR A 460 -39.87 2.39 18.21
C THR A 460 -38.93 1.62 19.12
N ILE A 461 -38.26 2.34 20.02
CA ILE A 461 -37.37 1.79 21.05
C ILE A 461 -38.15 1.64 22.36
N PRO A 462 -38.29 0.42 22.93
CA PRO A 462 -38.94 0.23 24.22
C PRO A 462 -38.13 0.87 25.37
N PRO A 463 -38.71 1.04 26.58
CA PRO A 463 -37.96 1.48 27.76
C PRO A 463 -36.77 0.57 28.03
N GLY A 464 -35.57 1.16 28.15
CA GLY A 464 -34.32 0.41 28.30
C GLY A 464 -33.91 -0.42 27.06
N GLY A 465 -34.52 -0.16 25.90
CA GLY A 465 -34.24 -0.83 24.64
C GLY A 465 -33.19 -0.13 23.79
N TYR A 466 -32.80 -0.82 22.71
CA TYR A 466 -31.74 -0.42 21.78
C TYR A 466 -32.27 -0.44 20.34
N LEU A 467 -31.71 0.41 19.48
CA LEU A 467 -31.98 0.38 18.04
C LEU A 467 -30.69 0.55 17.26
N VAL A 468 -30.38 -0.44 16.41
CA VAL A 468 -29.21 -0.45 15.52
C VAL A 468 -29.61 0.14 14.17
N ILE A 469 -28.75 1.01 13.63
CA ILE A 469 -28.87 1.63 12.33
C ILE A 469 -27.54 1.42 11.60
N TRP A 470 -27.59 0.83 10.40
CA TRP A 470 -26.43 0.61 9.54
C TRP A 470 -26.10 1.90 8.77
N LEU A 471 -24.82 2.17 8.57
CA LEU A 471 -24.30 3.39 7.96
C LEU A 471 -23.45 2.99 6.74
N ASP A 472 -24.12 2.72 5.62
CA ASP A 472 -23.52 2.07 4.44
C ASP A 472 -23.84 2.78 3.10
N GLY A 473 -24.51 3.94 3.18
CA GLY A 473 -24.97 4.67 2.00
C GLY A 473 -26.13 4.02 1.22
N ASP A 474 -26.65 2.84 1.59
CA ASP A 474 -27.72 2.13 0.86
C ASP A 474 -29.05 2.09 1.62
N VAL A 475 -29.79 3.19 1.56
CA VAL A 475 -31.12 3.32 2.20
C VAL A 475 -32.19 2.35 1.67
N ASN A 476 -31.92 1.61 0.59
CA ASN A 476 -32.90 0.69 -0.01
C ASN A 476 -32.85 -0.71 0.61
N ASP A 477 -31.85 -0.98 1.45
CA ASP A 477 -31.65 -2.29 2.02
C ASP A 477 -32.67 -2.66 3.12
N ALA A 478 -32.85 -3.95 3.30
CA ALA A 478 -33.76 -4.53 4.29
C ALA A 478 -33.24 -4.27 5.72
N GLY A 479 -33.68 -3.18 6.33
CA GLY A 479 -33.27 -2.81 7.69
C GLY A 479 -33.50 -1.32 7.92
N LEU A 480 -32.76 -0.76 8.86
CA LEU A 480 -32.54 0.69 8.93
C LEU A 480 -31.13 0.97 8.46
N HIS A 481 -31.01 1.58 7.28
CA HIS A 481 -29.75 1.92 6.63
C HIS A 481 -29.74 3.43 6.35
N ALA A 482 -28.67 4.11 6.75
CA ALA A 482 -28.47 5.54 6.57
C ALA A 482 -27.82 5.85 5.22
N SER A 483 -27.92 7.09 4.77
CA SER A 483 -27.40 7.52 3.47
C SER A 483 -25.91 7.92 3.48
N PHE A 484 -25.15 7.49 4.50
CA PHE A 484 -23.74 7.83 4.69
C PHE A 484 -23.03 6.73 5.50
N GLU A 485 -21.70 6.73 5.47
CA GLU A 485 -20.76 5.81 6.15
C GLU A 485 -19.92 6.58 7.18
N LEU A 486 -19.22 5.90 8.10
CA LEU A 486 -18.31 6.55 9.05
C LEU A 486 -16.85 6.39 8.66
N ALA A 487 -16.01 7.39 8.95
CA ALA A 487 -14.57 7.29 8.68
C ALA A 487 -13.82 6.43 9.73
N GLU A 488 -13.10 5.38 9.30
CA GLU A 488 -12.27 4.54 10.19
C GLU A 488 -11.17 5.32 10.93
N GLY A 489 -10.74 6.47 10.38
CA GLY A 489 -9.75 7.38 10.95
C GLY A 489 -10.26 8.26 12.10
N GLY A 490 -11.57 8.19 12.41
CA GLY A 490 -12.24 9.01 13.41
C GLY A 490 -13.06 10.13 12.78
N GLU A 491 -14.25 10.37 13.36
CA GLU A 491 -15.23 11.33 12.88
C GLU A 491 -16.16 11.76 14.04
N GLN A 492 -17.38 12.17 13.74
CA GLN A 492 -18.42 12.55 14.67
C GLN A 492 -19.75 11.97 14.20
N ILE A 493 -20.69 11.79 15.12
CA ILE A 493 -22.06 11.41 14.81
C ILE A 493 -23.01 12.10 15.78
N ALA A 494 -24.14 12.57 15.26
CA ALA A 494 -25.13 13.33 16.02
C ALA A 494 -26.56 12.92 15.67
N LEU A 495 -27.39 12.92 16.71
CA LEU A 495 -28.82 12.66 16.64
C LEU A 495 -29.57 13.98 16.91
N PHE A 496 -30.44 14.38 15.99
CA PHE A 496 -31.31 15.55 16.11
C PHE A 496 -32.79 15.13 16.15
N ASP A 497 -33.60 15.90 16.86
CA ASP A 497 -35.05 15.72 16.96
C ASP A 497 -35.74 15.95 15.59
N ALA A 498 -37.02 15.61 15.47
CA ALA A 498 -37.81 15.71 14.25
C ALA A 498 -37.97 17.16 13.71
N ASP A 499 -37.58 18.18 14.48
CA ASP A 499 -37.49 19.56 14.01
C ASP A 499 -36.20 19.86 13.21
N GLY A 500 -35.25 18.92 13.20
CA GLY A 500 -33.93 19.00 12.56
C GLY A 500 -33.05 20.14 13.08
N ARG A 501 -33.29 20.59 14.33
CA ARG A 501 -32.54 21.69 14.98
C ARG A 501 -32.15 21.37 16.40
N THR A 502 -32.99 20.64 17.13
CA THR A 502 -32.75 20.29 18.52
C THR A 502 -31.81 19.10 18.58
N LEU A 503 -30.58 19.32 19.05
CA LEU A 503 -29.60 18.25 19.26
C LEU A 503 -30.03 17.38 20.44
N LEU A 504 -30.21 16.08 20.20
CA LEU A 504 -30.54 15.09 21.22
C LEU A 504 -29.28 14.50 21.86
N ASP A 505 -28.33 14.05 21.05
CA ASP A 505 -27.02 13.56 21.52
C ASP A 505 -25.96 13.66 20.41
N LYS A 506 -24.68 13.67 20.79
CA LYS A 506 -23.55 13.58 19.86
C LYS A 506 -22.34 12.91 20.47
N ILE A 507 -21.46 12.39 19.62
CA ILE A 507 -20.13 11.93 19.98
C ILE A 507 -19.12 12.25 18.87
N GLU A 508 -17.91 12.60 19.27
CA GLU A 508 -16.72 12.68 18.42
C GLU A 508 -15.82 11.50 18.81
N PHE A 509 -15.33 10.73 17.85
CA PHE A 509 -14.54 9.53 18.08
C PHE A 509 -13.26 9.53 17.23
N GLY A 510 -12.21 8.89 17.73
CA GLY A 510 -10.92 8.78 17.05
C GLY A 510 -10.81 7.53 16.16
N PRO A 511 -9.61 7.25 15.62
CA PRO A 511 -9.36 6.07 14.79
C PRO A 511 -9.87 4.79 15.45
N GLN A 512 -10.62 3.99 14.69
CA GLN A 512 -11.21 2.76 15.18
C GLN A 512 -10.27 1.56 14.96
N THR A 513 -10.30 0.63 15.91
CA THR A 513 -9.66 -0.69 15.74
C THR A 513 -10.70 -1.64 15.16
N ALA A 514 -10.31 -2.42 14.15
CA ALA A 514 -11.20 -3.42 13.55
C ALA A 514 -11.88 -4.30 14.61
N ASP A 515 -13.21 -4.42 14.51
CA ASP A 515 -14.04 -5.26 15.37
C ASP A 515 -13.91 -4.92 16.87
N VAL A 516 -13.73 -3.63 17.17
CA VAL A 516 -13.78 -3.06 18.52
C VAL A 516 -14.67 -1.83 18.43
N SER A 517 -15.85 -1.92 19.03
CA SER A 517 -16.79 -0.81 19.05
C SER A 517 -16.40 0.21 20.11
N PHE A 518 -16.92 1.42 19.98
CA PHE A 518 -16.84 2.47 20.96
C PHE A 518 -18.24 2.73 21.51
N GLY A 519 -18.44 2.55 22.82
CA GLY A 519 -19.77 2.64 23.41
C GLY A 519 -19.78 3.06 24.88
N ARG A 520 -20.97 3.43 25.36
CA ARG A 520 -21.23 3.91 26.72
C ARG A 520 -21.39 2.72 27.67
N GLU A 521 -20.52 2.60 28.69
CA GLU A 521 -20.65 1.57 29.72
C GLU A 521 -20.65 2.19 31.13
N PRO A 522 -21.73 2.07 31.92
CA PRO A 522 -23.04 1.48 31.58
C PRO A 522 -23.79 2.25 30.48
N ASP A 523 -24.80 1.61 29.88
CA ASP A 523 -25.61 2.18 28.80
C ASP A 523 -26.17 3.57 29.14
N GLY A 524 -26.14 4.44 28.14
CA GLY A 524 -26.64 5.81 28.22
C GLY A 524 -25.90 6.76 29.16
N THR A 525 -24.77 6.35 29.74
CA THR A 525 -23.91 7.24 30.55
C THR A 525 -22.88 7.98 29.70
N ASN A 526 -22.26 9.06 30.19
CA ASN A 526 -21.18 9.77 29.46
C ASN A 526 -19.82 9.05 29.48
N ASN A 527 -19.76 7.78 29.92
CA ASN A 527 -18.53 7.01 29.99
C ASN A 527 -18.33 6.17 28.73
N TRP A 528 -17.62 6.72 27.75
CA TRP A 528 -17.28 6.03 26.51
C TRP A 528 -16.02 5.18 26.66
N VAL A 529 -16.11 3.93 26.24
CA VAL A 529 -15.04 2.93 26.35
C VAL A 529 -14.97 2.08 25.07
N THR A 530 -13.85 1.40 24.85
CA THR A 530 -13.74 0.39 23.80
C THR A 530 -14.31 -0.94 24.28
N LEU A 531 -15.20 -1.55 23.49
CA LEU A 531 -15.97 -2.73 23.86
C LEU A 531 -15.77 -3.88 22.87
N THR A 532 -16.07 -5.09 23.31
CA THR A 532 -16.52 -6.12 22.37
C THR A 532 -17.89 -5.70 21.84
N PRO A 533 -18.09 -5.61 20.51
CA PRO A 533 -19.35 -5.14 19.93
C PRO A 533 -20.61 -5.83 20.47
N SER A 534 -21.61 -5.05 20.88
CA SER A 534 -22.85 -5.53 21.50
C SER A 534 -24.16 -5.00 20.87
N PRO A 535 -24.30 -4.97 19.53
CA PRO A 535 -25.48 -4.38 18.90
C PRO A 535 -26.78 -5.08 19.32
N GLY A 536 -27.77 -4.27 19.68
CA GLY A 536 -29.08 -4.67 20.18
C GLY A 536 -29.08 -5.13 21.64
N ALA A 537 -27.99 -4.93 22.39
CA ALA A 537 -27.81 -5.41 23.76
C ALA A 537 -27.07 -4.39 24.64
N SER A 538 -27.05 -4.66 25.95
CA SER A 538 -26.36 -3.81 26.93
C SER A 538 -24.85 -3.93 26.81
N ASN A 539 -24.16 -2.78 26.83
CA ASN A 539 -22.70 -2.68 26.82
C ASN A 539 -22.11 -3.25 28.12
N ASN A 540 -21.44 -4.40 28.06
CA ASN A 540 -20.83 -5.06 29.24
C ASN A 540 -19.46 -5.74 28.96
N GLY A 541 -18.87 -5.43 27.81
CA GLY A 541 -17.72 -6.12 27.24
C GLY A 541 -16.45 -5.27 27.14
N ARG A 542 -16.25 -4.26 28.01
CA ARG A 542 -15.08 -3.37 27.92
C ARG A 542 -13.75 -4.09 27.80
N PHE A 543 -12.95 -3.65 26.84
CA PHE A 543 -11.52 -3.87 26.86
C PHE A 543 -10.87 -2.90 27.82
N LEU A 544 -9.86 -3.36 28.57
CA LEU A 544 -8.98 -2.50 29.36
C LEU A 544 -8.04 -1.66 28.47
N GLY A 545 -7.98 -1.99 27.18
CA GLY A 545 -7.20 -1.31 26.14
C GLY A 545 -6.92 -2.24 24.96
N VAL A 546 -6.21 -1.72 23.95
CA VAL A 546 -5.74 -2.47 22.79
C VAL A 546 -4.23 -2.71 22.91
N VAL A 547 -3.78 -3.94 22.71
CA VAL A 547 -2.35 -4.26 22.72
C VAL A 547 -1.73 -3.66 21.45
N ALA A 548 -0.65 -2.90 21.63
CA ALA A 548 0.06 -2.28 20.53
C ALA A 548 0.75 -3.34 19.67
N ASP A 549 0.75 -3.09 18.36
CA ASP A 549 1.21 -4.04 17.35
C ASP A 549 2.67 -4.48 17.54
N THR A 550 3.00 -5.67 17.02
CA THR A 550 4.34 -6.23 17.20
C THR A 550 5.34 -5.60 16.24
N LYS A 551 6.58 -5.39 16.72
CA LYS A 551 7.67 -4.80 15.94
C LYS A 551 8.86 -5.72 15.92
N PHE A 552 9.38 -5.95 14.72
CA PHE A 552 10.55 -6.78 14.46
C PHE A 552 11.75 -5.90 14.19
N SER A 553 12.89 -6.21 14.81
CA SER A 553 14.18 -5.56 14.54
C SER A 553 14.68 -5.70 13.10
N HIS A 554 14.21 -6.71 12.36
CA HIS A 554 14.60 -7.00 10.99
C HIS A 554 13.36 -7.17 10.10
N LYS A 555 13.38 -6.54 8.93
CA LYS A 555 12.32 -6.67 7.92
C LYS A 555 12.44 -8.00 7.15
N ARG A 556 11.34 -8.53 6.63
CA ARG A 556 11.33 -9.62 5.64
C ARG A 556 12.25 -9.29 4.46
N GLY A 557 12.80 -10.32 3.84
CA GLY A 557 13.69 -10.13 2.70
C GLY A 557 14.85 -11.11 2.68
N PHE A 558 15.85 -10.80 1.87
CA PHE A 558 16.99 -11.67 1.62
C PHE A 558 18.18 -11.36 2.53
N TYR A 559 18.74 -12.40 3.15
CA TYR A 559 19.88 -12.32 4.06
C TYR A 559 20.95 -13.35 3.70
N SER A 560 22.20 -13.04 4.03
CA SER A 560 23.36 -13.91 3.77
C SER A 560 24.16 -14.26 5.02
N THR A 561 23.85 -13.63 6.16
CA THR A 561 24.53 -13.86 7.44
C THR A 561 23.49 -14.10 8.53
N PRO A 562 23.67 -15.10 9.41
CA PRO A 562 22.79 -15.30 10.55
C PRO A 562 22.69 -14.05 11.45
N PHE A 563 21.54 -13.85 12.07
CA PHE A 563 21.26 -12.72 12.99
C PHE A 563 20.23 -13.13 14.04
N GLU A 564 19.98 -12.26 15.01
CA GLU A 564 18.93 -12.44 16.01
C GLU A 564 17.82 -11.40 15.82
N VAL A 565 16.57 -11.85 15.93
CA VAL A 565 15.39 -11.00 15.82
C VAL A 565 14.87 -10.65 17.20
N ILE A 566 14.91 -9.37 17.52
CA ILE A 566 14.17 -8.78 18.64
C ILE A 566 12.72 -8.53 18.19
N ILE A 567 11.76 -8.98 18.99
CA ILE A 567 10.32 -8.72 18.82
C ILE A 567 9.87 -7.87 20.02
N THR A 568 9.15 -6.78 19.76
CA THR A 568 8.70 -5.86 20.80
C THR A 568 7.23 -5.48 20.61
N THR A 569 6.57 -5.08 21.68
CA THR A 569 5.29 -4.35 21.67
C THR A 569 5.45 -3.17 22.62
N SER A 570 4.83 -2.03 22.31
CA SER A 570 4.87 -0.86 23.19
C SER A 570 3.91 -0.96 24.38
N THR A 571 3.06 -2.00 24.47
CA THR A 571 2.17 -2.21 25.61
C THR A 571 2.91 -2.88 26.77
N PRO A 572 3.15 -2.18 27.90
CA PRO A 572 3.85 -2.77 29.04
C PRO A 572 3.07 -3.95 29.63
N GLY A 573 3.76 -5.03 29.97
CA GLY A 573 3.17 -6.23 30.55
C GLY A 573 2.39 -7.12 29.58
N ALA A 574 2.36 -6.79 28.28
CA ALA A 574 1.88 -7.71 27.26
C ALA A 574 2.84 -8.89 27.05
N THR A 575 2.28 -10.06 26.75
CA THR A 575 3.02 -11.29 26.44
C THR A 575 3.07 -11.47 24.93
N ILE A 576 4.27 -11.62 24.37
CA ILE A 576 4.48 -11.93 22.95
C ILE A 576 4.64 -13.46 22.79
N VAL A 577 3.97 -14.04 21.81
CA VAL A 577 4.08 -15.46 21.41
C VAL A 577 4.45 -15.53 19.93
N TYR A 578 5.39 -16.41 19.57
CA TYR A 578 5.85 -16.56 18.20
C TYR A 578 5.95 -18.03 17.74
N THR A 579 5.95 -18.24 16.43
CA THR A 579 6.19 -19.53 15.77
C THR A 579 7.17 -19.37 14.60
N THR A 580 7.91 -20.43 14.27
CA THR A 580 8.87 -20.47 13.15
C THR A 580 8.55 -21.55 12.13
N ASP A 581 7.44 -22.27 12.31
CA ASP A 581 7.04 -23.42 11.49
C ASP A 581 5.87 -23.07 10.54
N GLY A 582 5.42 -21.81 10.53
CA GLY A 582 4.31 -21.30 9.72
C GLY A 582 2.94 -21.38 10.40
N SER A 583 2.79 -22.09 11.52
CA SER A 583 1.53 -22.17 12.27
C SER A 583 1.18 -20.84 12.94
N THR A 584 -0.11 -20.53 13.09
CA THR A 584 -0.57 -19.25 13.66
C THR A 584 -0.33 -19.21 15.18
N PRO A 585 0.48 -18.28 15.72
CA PRO A 585 0.62 -18.13 17.18
C PRO A 585 -0.70 -17.69 17.81
N THR A 586 -1.00 -18.20 19.00
CA THR A 586 -2.16 -17.78 19.83
C THR A 586 -1.71 -17.71 21.29
N GLU A 587 -2.59 -17.29 22.20
CA GLU A 587 -2.31 -17.31 23.64
C GLU A 587 -1.89 -18.71 24.15
N ASN A 588 -2.37 -19.76 23.50
CA ASN A 588 -2.15 -21.16 23.90
C ASN A 588 -1.31 -21.98 22.88
N HIS A 589 -0.76 -21.35 21.84
CA HIS A 589 0.01 -22.04 20.80
C HIS A 589 1.20 -21.20 20.34
N GLY A 590 2.41 -21.74 20.47
CA GLY A 590 3.66 -21.09 20.08
C GLY A 590 4.65 -21.01 21.25
N THR A 591 5.71 -20.23 21.06
CA THR A 591 6.76 -20.00 22.05
C THR A 591 6.63 -18.60 22.63
N VAL A 592 6.58 -18.48 23.97
CA VAL A 592 6.59 -17.18 24.64
C VAL A 592 7.95 -16.52 24.44
N TYR A 593 7.95 -15.29 23.93
CA TYR A 593 9.16 -14.52 23.67
C TYR A 593 9.82 -14.09 24.99
N THR A 594 11.03 -14.60 25.23
CA THR A 594 11.83 -14.29 26.43
C THR A 594 13.27 -13.84 26.11
N ALA A 595 13.71 -14.03 24.85
CA ALA A 595 15.02 -13.67 24.35
C ALA A 595 14.95 -13.49 22.81
N PRO A 596 15.92 -12.78 22.18
CA PRO A 596 15.99 -12.65 20.73
C PRO A 596 15.95 -14.00 20.00
N VAL A 597 15.23 -14.07 18.88
CA VAL A 597 15.05 -15.30 18.09
C VAL A 597 16.20 -15.45 17.09
N PRO A 598 17.05 -16.49 17.20
CA PRO A 598 18.14 -16.68 16.24
C PRO A 598 17.62 -17.16 14.88
N ILE A 599 18.03 -16.48 13.82
CA ILE A 599 17.72 -16.79 12.42
C ILE A 599 19.02 -17.09 11.68
N PHE A 600 19.21 -18.35 11.29
CA PHE A 600 20.43 -18.81 10.60
C PHE A 600 20.16 -19.44 9.22
N ALA A 601 18.89 -19.54 8.83
CA ALA A 601 18.44 -20.15 7.59
C ALA A 601 17.08 -19.55 7.18
N THR A 602 16.59 -19.88 5.98
CA THR A 602 15.28 -19.41 5.52
C THR A 602 14.18 -19.79 6.52
N THR A 603 13.54 -18.78 7.11
CA THR A 603 12.62 -18.98 8.24
C THR A 603 11.42 -18.03 8.12
N PRO A 604 10.19 -18.53 8.05
CA PRO A 604 9.00 -17.73 8.29
C PRO A 604 8.81 -17.57 9.80
N LEU A 605 8.94 -16.35 10.33
CA LEU A 605 8.70 -16.02 11.72
C LEU A 605 7.35 -15.30 11.86
N ARG A 606 6.46 -15.82 12.70
CA ARG A 606 5.15 -15.21 12.98
C ARG A 606 5.06 -14.81 14.45
N ALA A 607 4.51 -13.65 14.77
CA ALA A 607 4.33 -13.21 16.15
C ALA A 607 2.96 -12.57 16.40
N PHE A 608 2.56 -12.61 17.66
CA PHE A 608 1.29 -12.10 18.20
C PHE A 608 1.53 -11.65 19.64
N ALA A 609 0.85 -10.60 20.10
CA ALA A 609 0.92 -10.14 21.48
C ALA A 609 -0.47 -10.03 22.11
N TYR A 610 -0.56 -10.40 23.39
CA TYR A 610 -1.79 -10.31 24.18
C TYR A 610 -1.56 -9.83 25.59
N ARG A 611 -2.63 -9.34 26.23
CA ARG A 611 -2.68 -9.02 27.65
C ARG A 611 -4.08 -9.33 28.16
N THR A 612 -4.19 -9.99 29.30
CA THR A 612 -5.49 -10.39 29.86
C THR A 612 -6.42 -9.18 30.02
N GLY A 613 -7.64 -9.27 29.47
CA GLY A 613 -8.64 -8.20 29.49
C GLY A 613 -8.43 -7.09 28.44
N TRP A 614 -7.40 -7.19 27.60
CA TRP A 614 -7.13 -6.27 26.49
C TRP A 614 -7.45 -6.95 25.14
N LYS A 615 -7.73 -6.18 24.10
CA LYS A 615 -7.79 -6.69 22.73
C LYS A 615 -6.37 -7.03 22.25
N SER A 616 -6.14 -8.28 21.91
CA SER A 616 -4.85 -8.77 21.41
C SER A 616 -4.55 -8.29 19.98
N THR A 617 -3.27 -8.33 19.57
CA THR A 617 -2.86 -7.92 18.22
C THR A 617 -3.37 -8.89 17.14
N ASN A 618 -3.30 -8.46 15.87
CA ASN A 618 -3.24 -9.38 14.73
C ASN A 618 -1.93 -10.21 14.77
N VAL A 619 -1.77 -11.09 13.78
CA VAL A 619 -0.54 -11.88 13.60
C VAL A 619 0.32 -11.26 12.51
N ASP A 620 1.51 -10.83 12.89
CA ASP A 620 2.53 -10.36 11.95
C ASP A 620 3.42 -11.49 11.48
N THR A 621 3.81 -11.45 10.21
CA THR A 621 4.72 -12.45 9.60
C THR A 621 5.91 -11.77 8.95
N GLN A 622 7.10 -12.33 9.17
CA GLN A 622 8.35 -11.96 8.51
C GLN A 622 9.04 -13.22 7.97
N THR A 623 9.13 -13.37 6.65
CA THR A 623 9.97 -14.40 6.03
C THR A 623 11.37 -13.86 5.74
N TYR A 624 12.37 -14.45 6.39
CA TYR A 624 13.79 -14.17 6.14
C TYR A 624 14.33 -15.24 5.20
N ILE A 625 14.88 -14.86 4.04
CA ILE A 625 15.28 -15.78 2.96
C ILE A 625 16.80 -15.85 2.85
N PHE A 626 17.36 -17.04 3.04
CA PHE A 626 18.79 -17.31 2.91
C PHE A 626 19.04 -18.16 1.66
N LEU A 627 19.54 -17.56 0.58
CA LEU A 627 19.68 -18.27 -0.69
C LEU A 627 20.62 -19.47 -0.62
N ASP A 628 21.67 -19.41 0.22
CA ASP A 628 22.55 -20.56 0.47
C ASP A 628 21.83 -21.72 1.14
N HIS A 629 20.79 -21.43 1.94
CA HIS A 629 19.90 -22.46 2.45
C HIS A 629 18.91 -22.93 1.38
N VAL A 630 18.33 -22.00 0.60
CA VAL A 630 17.34 -22.31 -0.45
C VAL A 630 17.91 -23.30 -1.46
N ILE A 631 19.10 -23.06 -2.03
CA ILE A 631 19.66 -23.91 -3.09
C ILE A 631 20.04 -25.32 -2.64
N VAL A 632 19.99 -25.63 -1.34
CA VAL A 632 20.22 -26.98 -0.81
C VAL A 632 18.96 -27.58 -0.16
N GLN A 633 17.81 -26.91 -0.28
CA GLN A 633 16.56 -27.39 0.29
C GLN A 633 16.19 -28.77 -0.25
N ALA A 634 15.71 -29.62 0.67
CA ALA A 634 15.27 -30.98 0.37
C ALA A 634 16.32 -31.86 -0.34
N THR A 635 17.61 -31.56 -0.16
CA THR A 635 18.71 -32.36 -0.74
C THR A 635 19.58 -32.98 0.36
N HIS A 636 19.84 -34.28 0.26
CA HIS A 636 20.77 -34.98 1.14
C HIS A 636 22.21 -34.49 0.88
N PRO A 637 22.94 -34.00 1.90
CA PRO A 637 24.18 -33.24 1.72
C PRO A 637 25.35 -34.04 1.13
N THR A 638 25.29 -35.37 1.14
CA THR A 638 26.39 -36.21 0.61
C THR A 638 26.02 -37.03 -0.63
N THR A 639 24.73 -37.28 -0.86
CA THR A 639 24.29 -38.14 -1.97
C THR A 639 23.60 -37.35 -3.07
N GLY A 640 23.22 -36.09 -2.81
CA GLY A 640 22.41 -35.30 -3.72
C GLY A 640 20.98 -35.81 -3.88
N ALA A 641 20.55 -36.81 -3.11
CA ALA A 641 19.22 -37.38 -3.23
C ALA A 641 18.17 -36.48 -2.56
N GLN A 642 16.97 -36.42 -3.13
CA GLN A 642 15.82 -35.77 -2.51
C GLN A 642 15.52 -36.31 -1.10
N VAL A 643 15.17 -35.42 -0.18
CA VAL A 643 14.62 -35.74 1.15
C VAL A 643 13.35 -34.94 1.42
N THR A 644 12.44 -35.49 2.23
CA THR A 644 11.24 -34.75 2.67
C THR A 644 11.61 -33.72 3.74
N PRO A 645 11.34 -32.42 3.53
CA PRO A 645 11.55 -31.40 4.55
C PRO A 645 10.71 -31.63 5.81
N ALA A 646 11.23 -31.18 6.96
CA ALA A 646 10.52 -31.32 8.23
C ALA A 646 9.13 -30.64 8.19
N GLY A 647 8.09 -31.36 8.62
CA GLY A 647 6.71 -30.88 8.65
C GLY A 647 5.97 -30.94 7.31
N PHE A 648 6.61 -31.33 6.21
CA PHE A 648 5.94 -31.60 4.94
C PHE A 648 5.63 -33.10 4.80
N PRO A 649 4.54 -33.50 4.12
CA PRO A 649 4.23 -34.91 3.94
C PRO A 649 5.14 -35.57 2.91
N VAL A 650 5.32 -36.88 3.03
CA VAL A 650 6.06 -37.69 2.06
C VAL A 650 5.36 -37.79 0.69
N SER A 651 4.05 -37.56 0.63
CA SER A 651 3.24 -37.62 -0.60
C SER A 651 2.29 -36.43 -0.71
N TRP A 652 1.96 -36.06 -1.95
CA TRP A 652 0.93 -35.07 -2.28
C TRP A 652 -0.35 -35.76 -2.73
N GLY A 653 -0.94 -36.52 -1.83
CA GLY A 653 -2.03 -37.44 -2.16
C GLY A 653 -1.47 -38.72 -2.79
N SER A 654 -1.77 -38.94 -4.07
CA SER A 654 -1.42 -40.20 -4.77
C SER A 654 -0.01 -40.26 -5.36
N VAL A 655 0.80 -39.20 -5.20
CA VAL A 655 2.15 -39.11 -5.79
C VAL A 655 3.17 -38.75 -4.72
N THR A 656 4.41 -39.22 -4.89
CA THR A 656 5.53 -38.85 -4.01
C THR A 656 5.78 -37.34 -4.10
N GLY A 657 5.98 -36.69 -2.95
CA GLY A 657 6.28 -35.26 -2.91
C GLY A 657 7.67 -34.98 -3.45
N ASP A 658 7.76 -34.00 -4.35
CA ASP A 658 8.99 -33.55 -4.99
C ASP A 658 9.34 -32.16 -4.46
N TYR A 659 10.24 -32.07 -3.48
CA TYR A 659 10.60 -30.83 -2.79
C TYR A 659 11.99 -30.30 -3.15
N GLN A 660 12.78 -31.07 -3.89
CA GLN A 660 14.20 -30.86 -4.07
C GLN A 660 14.52 -29.60 -4.90
N MET A 661 15.56 -28.87 -4.47
CA MET A 661 16.34 -28.03 -5.39
C MET A 661 17.39 -28.90 -6.07
N ASP A 662 17.24 -29.09 -7.38
CA ASP A 662 17.98 -30.08 -8.15
C ASP A 662 19.49 -29.76 -8.17
N PRO A 663 20.34 -30.64 -7.60
CA PRO A 663 21.79 -30.49 -7.60
C PRO A 663 22.40 -30.39 -9.00
N ASP A 664 21.74 -30.92 -10.03
CA ASP A 664 22.18 -30.86 -11.42
C ASP A 664 22.11 -29.45 -12.00
N VAL A 665 21.28 -28.55 -11.44
CA VAL A 665 21.16 -27.15 -11.85
C VAL A 665 21.87 -26.23 -10.87
N VAL A 666 21.64 -26.39 -9.57
CA VAL A 666 22.20 -25.46 -8.56
C VAL A 666 23.68 -25.72 -8.27
N GLY A 667 24.17 -26.93 -8.52
CA GLY A 667 25.58 -27.33 -8.35
C GLY A 667 26.12 -27.10 -6.94
N GLN A 668 25.97 -28.08 -6.05
CA GLN A 668 26.32 -27.94 -4.61
C GLN A 668 27.80 -27.55 -4.34
N ASP A 669 28.71 -27.86 -5.27
CA ASP A 669 30.14 -27.49 -5.21
C ASP A 669 30.52 -26.38 -6.22
N GLY A 670 29.54 -25.61 -6.71
CA GLY A 670 29.74 -24.63 -7.78
C GLY A 670 29.94 -25.28 -9.16
N GLN A 671 29.54 -26.55 -9.31
CA GLN A 671 29.60 -27.31 -10.56
C GLN A 671 28.22 -27.95 -10.80
N ASP A 672 27.47 -27.41 -11.74
CA ASP A 672 26.24 -28.01 -12.26
C ASP A 672 26.56 -28.98 -13.43
N LYS A 673 25.56 -29.72 -13.93
CA LYS A 673 25.74 -30.62 -15.10
C LYS A 673 25.95 -29.87 -16.43
N PHE A 674 25.84 -28.56 -16.44
CA PHE A 674 25.83 -27.68 -17.60
C PHE A 674 27.09 -26.80 -17.70
N GLY A 675 28.18 -27.21 -17.02
CA GLY A 675 29.48 -26.54 -17.08
C GLY A 675 29.65 -25.41 -16.06
N GLY A 676 28.85 -25.39 -14.99
CA GLY A 676 28.90 -24.43 -13.90
C GLY A 676 28.18 -23.10 -14.20
N ILE A 677 27.46 -23.01 -15.30
CA ILE A 677 26.83 -21.76 -15.76
C ILE A 677 25.68 -21.35 -14.83
N TYR A 678 24.80 -22.28 -14.47
CA TYR A 678 23.63 -22.01 -13.63
C TYR A 678 23.99 -22.03 -12.14
N ALA A 679 24.94 -22.86 -11.71
CA ALA A 679 25.49 -22.81 -10.36
C ALA A 679 26.09 -21.43 -10.03
N ALA A 680 26.68 -20.76 -11.03
CA ALA A 680 27.24 -19.42 -10.88
C ALA A 680 26.16 -18.32 -10.79
N SER A 681 25.01 -18.48 -11.45
CA SER A 681 23.96 -17.46 -11.54
C SER A 681 22.77 -17.69 -10.60
N ILE A 682 22.56 -18.89 -10.05
CA ILE A 682 21.33 -19.28 -9.35
C ILE A 682 20.91 -18.29 -8.25
N ARG A 683 21.87 -17.69 -7.53
CA ARG A 683 21.57 -16.70 -6.49
C ARG A 683 21.01 -15.39 -7.03
N SER A 684 21.51 -14.91 -8.17
CA SER A 684 20.93 -13.75 -8.85
C SER A 684 19.62 -14.11 -9.54
N ASP A 685 19.51 -15.33 -10.08
CA ASP A 685 18.31 -15.80 -10.78
C ASP A 685 17.10 -15.88 -9.84
N LEU A 686 17.31 -16.36 -8.60
CA LEU A 686 16.31 -16.37 -7.53
C LEU A 686 15.95 -14.98 -6.98
N ARG A 687 16.60 -13.91 -7.47
CA ARG A 687 16.30 -12.50 -7.17
C ARG A 687 15.90 -11.71 -8.41
N ALA A 688 15.77 -12.35 -9.56
CA ALA A 688 15.57 -11.63 -10.80
C ALA A 688 14.14 -11.10 -10.98
N VAL A 689 13.20 -11.63 -10.21
CA VAL A 689 11.79 -11.20 -10.14
C VAL A 689 11.35 -11.11 -8.68
N PRO A 690 10.26 -10.39 -8.37
CA PRO A 690 9.74 -10.29 -7.02
C PRO A 690 9.42 -11.64 -6.39
N THR A 691 9.48 -11.70 -5.06
CA THR A 691 9.21 -12.90 -4.27
C THR A 691 7.89 -12.78 -3.52
N PHE A 692 7.13 -13.87 -3.51
CA PHE A 692 5.93 -14.04 -2.72
C PHE A 692 6.13 -15.16 -1.71
N SER A 693 5.91 -14.89 -0.43
CA SER A 693 5.91 -15.91 0.63
C SER A 693 4.48 -16.18 1.10
N LEU A 694 4.06 -17.44 1.02
CA LEU A 694 2.78 -17.92 1.49
C LEU A 694 3.00 -18.70 2.80
N VAL A 695 2.49 -18.18 3.90
CA VAL A 695 2.70 -18.75 5.24
C VAL A 695 1.37 -19.06 5.92
N MET A 696 1.14 -20.34 6.19
CA MET A 696 0.02 -20.87 6.98
C MET A 696 0.45 -22.15 7.69
N ASN A 697 -0.46 -22.74 8.48
CA ASN A 697 -0.23 -24.07 9.00
C ASN A 697 -0.02 -25.06 7.84
N LYS A 698 1.05 -25.86 7.88
CA LYS A 698 1.36 -26.81 6.81
C LYS A 698 0.22 -27.82 6.60
N ASP A 699 -0.54 -28.15 7.63
CA ASP A 699 -1.71 -29.03 7.51
C ASP A 699 -2.87 -28.39 6.72
N ASP A 700 -2.97 -27.07 6.69
CA ASP A 700 -3.95 -26.36 5.85
C ASP A 700 -3.59 -26.40 4.37
N PHE A 701 -2.30 -26.57 4.04
CA PHE A 701 -1.86 -26.88 2.68
C PHE A 701 -1.93 -28.39 2.38
N PHE A 702 -1.40 -29.21 3.28
CA PHE A 702 -0.95 -30.57 2.98
C PHE A 702 -1.50 -31.65 3.93
N GLY A 703 -2.29 -31.28 4.93
CA GLY A 703 -2.88 -32.21 5.89
C GLY A 703 -4.07 -32.98 5.31
N PRO A 704 -4.82 -33.73 6.14
CA PRO A 704 -6.01 -34.48 5.71
C PRO A 704 -7.11 -33.60 5.10
N THR A 705 -7.14 -32.31 5.47
CA THR A 705 -8.03 -31.29 4.92
C THR A 705 -7.25 -30.21 4.17
N GLY A 706 -6.00 -30.46 3.80
CA GLY A 706 -5.15 -29.49 3.13
C GLY A 706 -5.60 -29.19 1.69
N ILE A 707 -5.66 -27.91 1.32
CA ILE A 707 -6.20 -27.47 0.02
C ILE A 707 -5.31 -27.85 -1.18
N TYR A 708 -4.01 -28.08 -0.97
CA TYR A 708 -3.07 -28.36 -2.05
C TYR A 708 -3.08 -29.82 -2.50
N ILE A 709 -3.49 -30.77 -1.64
CA ILE A 709 -3.38 -32.20 -1.95
C ILE A 709 -4.71 -32.95 -2.02
N ASN A 710 -5.80 -32.37 -1.47
CA ASN A 710 -7.07 -33.07 -1.34
C ASN A 710 -8.10 -32.57 -2.36
N GLN A 711 -8.49 -33.42 -3.31
CA GLN A 711 -9.55 -33.12 -4.29
C GLN A 711 -10.89 -32.73 -3.66
N SER A 712 -11.21 -33.27 -2.49
CA SER A 712 -12.43 -32.91 -1.75
C SER A 712 -12.44 -31.47 -1.24
N GLN A 713 -11.30 -30.79 -1.30
CA GLN A 713 -11.11 -29.40 -0.88
C GLN A 713 -11.10 -28.42 -2.06
N ASP A 714 -11.46 -28.88 -3.27
CA ASP A 714 -11.62 -28.00 -4.43
C ASP A 714 -12.62 -26.87 -4.13
N GLY A 715 -12.23 -25.64 -4.44
CA GLY A 715 -12.99 -24.42 -4.14
C GLY A 715 -12.98 -24.00 -2.67
N THR A 716 -12.40 -24.78 -1.75
CA THR A 716 -12.29 -24.38 -0.34
C THR A 716 -11.09 -23.46 -0.10
N GLU A 717 -11.17 -22.68 0.96
CA GLU A 717 -10.21 -21.64 1.30
C GLU A 717 -9.53 -21.90 2.64
N ARG A 718 -8.31 -21.39 2.79
CA ARG A 718 -7.57 -21.37 4.07
C ARG A 718 -6.96 -20.00 4.31
N VAL A 719 -6.86 -19.63 5.58
CA VAL A 719 -6.23 -18.37 5.98
C VAL A 719 -4.73 -18.45 5.70
N CYS A 720 -4.22 -17.50 4.95
CA CYS A 720 -2.83 -17.40 4.54
C CYS A 720 -2.29 -16.02 4.92
N SER A 721 -1.09 -15.96 5.49
CA SER A 721 -0.29 -14.74 5.42
C SER A 721 0.42 -14.71 4.07
N LEU A 722 0.22 -13.65 3.32
CA LEU A 722 0.86 -13.37 2.04
C LEU A 722 1.87 -12.23 2.23
N GLU A 723 3.12 -12.47 1.86
CA GLU A 723 4.16 -11.44 1.81
C GLU A 723 4.61 -11.22 0.37
N TYR A 724 4.81 -9.96 0.00
CA TYR A 724 5.51 -9.55 -1.23
C TYR A 724 6.85 -8.94 -0.86
N ILE A 725 7.90 -9.28 -1.61
CA ILE A 725 9.28 -8.85 -1.38
C ILE A 725 9.89 -8.51 -2.74
N ASP A 726 10.09 -7.23 -3.02
CA ASP A 726 10.86 -6.80 -4.19
C ASP A 726 12.37 -6.86 -3.89
N PRO A 727 13.17 -7.64 -4.65
CA PRO A 727 14.61 -7.75 -4.45
C PRO A 727 15.41 -6.50 -4.85
N ASN A 728 14.81 -5.57 -5.60
CA ASN A 728 15.43 -4.39 -6.20
C ASN A 728 14.98 -3.07 -5.55
N GLU A 729 13.71 -2.96 -5.15
CA GLU A 729 13.09 -1.67 -4.79
C GLU A 729 12.85 -1.47 -3.28
N ASN A 730 13.20 -2.45 -2.44
CA ASN A 730 12.88 -2.51 -1.00
C ASN A 730 11.38 -2.46 -0.65
N ASP A 731 10.51 -2.37 -1.66
CA ASP A 731 9.07 -2.47 -1.52
C ASP A 731 8.69 -3.87 -1.03
N SER A 732 7.86 -3.90 -0.01
CA SER A 732 7.36 -5.14 0.58
C SER A 732 6.09 -4.89 1.35
N PHE A 733 5.21 -5.88 1.38
CA PHE A 733 4.02 -5.86 2.23
C PHE A 733 3.79 -7.23 2.86
N GLN A 734 2.94 -7.25 3.88
CA GLN A 734 2.32 -8.47 4.37
C GLN A 734 0.86 -8.18 4.62
N MET A 735 0.02 -9.10 4.18
CA MET A 735 -1.41 -9.07 4.40
C MET A 735 -1.88 -10.50 4.60
N ASN A 736 -2.88 -10.69 5.44
CA ASN A 736 -3.59 -11.96 5.45
C ASN A 736 -4.63 -11.99 4.32
N CYS A 737 -4.93 -13.18 3.83
CA CYS A 737 -5.94 -13.40 2.80
C CYS A 737 -6.52 -14.81 2.90
N ALA A 738 -7.67 -15.04 2.27
CA ALA A 738 -8.14 -16.39 1.97
C ALA A 738 -7.37 -16.92 0.75
N LEU A 739 -6.76 -18.10 0.87
CA LEU A 739 -6.08 -18.77 -0.25
C LEU A 739 -6.89 -19.99 -0.69
N ALA A 740 -7.15 -20.10 -1.99
CA ALA A 740 -7.75 -21.26 -2.63
C ALA A 740 -6.87 -21.82 -3.75
N MET A 741 -7.11 -23.06 -4.15
CA MET A 741 -6.56 -23.57 -5.42
C MET A 741 -7.39 -23.04 -6.59
N GLN A 742 -6.73 -22.56 -7.63
CA GLN A 742 -7.36 -21.97 -8.82
C GLN A 742 -7.47 -23.02 -9.93
N GLY A 743 -8.65 -23.19 -10.54
CA GLY A 743 -8.85 -24.03 -11.75
C GLY A 743 -9.68 -25.29 -11.52
N GLY A 744 -9.64 -25.88 -10.32
CA GLY A 744 -10.52 -26.94 -9.82
C GLY A 744 -10.69 -28.23 -10.64
N VAL A 745 -11.32 -29.22 -10.01
CA VAL A 745 -11.65 -30.55 -10.57
C VAL A 745 -12.84 -30.45 -11.54
N SER A 746 -13.76 -29.52 -11.29
CA SER A 746 -15.01 -29.33 -12.06
C SER A 746 -14.95 -28.20 -13.10
N GLY A 747 -13.87 -27.39 -13.11
CA GLY A 747 -13.84 -26.06 -13.74
C GLY A 747 -12.66 -25.74 -14.68
N GLY A 748 -11.75 -26.69 -14.91
CA GLY A 748 -10.69 -26.61 -15.94
C GLY A 748 -9.36 -26.05 -15.45
N GLY A 749 -8.31 -26.86 -15.64
CA GLY A 749 -6.91 -26.46 -15.54
C GLY A 749 -6.13 -27.20 -14.44
N THR A 750 -6.16 -26.66 -13.22
CA THR A 750 -5.44 -27.20 -12.06
C THR A 750 -6.17 -28.42 -11.53
N SER A 751 -5.74 -29.58 -11.97
CA SER A 751 -6.27 -30.82 -11.45
C SER A 751 -5.55 -31.21 -10.17
N LEU A 752 -6.28 -31.29 -9.05
CA LEU A 752 -5.82 -31.95 -7.82
C LEU A 752 -5.57 -33.47 -8.03
N GLN A 753 -5.86 -34.03 -9.21
CA GLN A 753 -5.40 -35.36 -9.64
C GLN A 753 -3.97 -35.34 -10.23
N ARG A 754 -3.40 -34.15 -10.44
CA ARG A 754 -2.00 -33.93 -10.83
C ARG A 754 -1.58 -34.61 -12.14
N TRP A 755 -2.55 -34.85 -13.04
CA TRP A 755 -2.31 -35.55 -14.30
C TRP A 755 -1.62 -34.67 -15.35
N LYS A 756 -1.82 -33.35 -15.30
CA LYS A 756 -1.08 -32.36 -16.09
C LYS A 756 0.25 -32.02 -15.42
N THR A 757 0.17 -31.39 -14.26
CA THR A 757 1.31 -30.83 -13.50
C THR A 757 1.21 -31.17 -12.02
N TYR A 758 2.34 -31.19 -11.32
CA TYR A 758 2.40 -31.29 -9.85
C TYR A 758 2.48 -29.92 -9.15
N LYS A 759 2.65 -28.85 -9.91
CA LYS A 759 2.64 -27.48 -9.44
C LYS A 759 1.25 -26.89 -9.71
N LEU A 760 0.53 -26.53 -8.65
CA LEU A 760 -0.87 -26.10 -8.75
C LEU A 760 -0.97 -24.58 -8.73
N SER A 761 -1.90 -24.03 -9.52
CA SER A 761 -2.24 -22.61 -9.49
C SER A 761 -3.05 -22.28 -8.23
N MET A 762 -2.81 -21.11 -7.65
CA MET A 762 -3.38 -20.66 -6.38
C MET A 762 -4.00 -19.27 -6.56
N ARG A 763 -4.97 -18.92 -5.71
CA ARG A 763 -5.66 -17.63 -5.77
C ARG A 763 -5.83 -17.04 -4.38
N PRO A 764 -5.06 -16.00 -4.04
CA PRO A 764 -5.34 -15.11 -2.93
C PRO A 764 -6.65 -14.35 -3.17
N ARG A 765 -7.47 -14.26 -2.14
CA ARG A 765 -8.70 -13.47 -2.10
C ARG A 765 -8.65 -12.62 -0.83
N PHE A 766 -8.66 -11.32 -1.01
CA PHE A 766 -8.75 -10.35 0.06
C PHE A 766 -10.23 -10.21 0.39
N LYS A 767 -10.55 -10.58 1.64
CA LYS A 767 -11.88 -10.59 2.22
C LYS A 767 -11.73 -10.93 3.69
N ALA A 768 -12.63 -10.42 4.51
CA ALA A 768 -12.55 -10.60 5.95
C ALA A 768 -12.76 -12.08 6.36
N LEU A 769 -13.66 -12.80 5.69
CA LEU A 769 -13.97 -14.20 5.98
C LEU A 769 -13.65 -15.14 4.81
N THR A 770 -13.14 -16.32 5.14
CA THR A 770 -13.20 -17.46 4.21
C THR A 770 -14.65 -17.88 3.95
N ASP A 771 -14.89 -18.67 2.89
CA ASP A 771 -16.24 -19.15 2.54
C ASP A 771 -16.84 -20.06 3.64
N ASP A 772 -16.00 -20.63 4.52
CA ASP A 772 -16.41 -21.37 5.74
C ASP A 772 -16.43 -20.50 7.01
N LEU A 773 -16.54 -19.17 6.85
CA LEU A 773 -16.72 -18.16 7.91
C LEU A 773 -15.57 -18.09 8.91
N LYS A 774 -14.33 -18.35 8.48
CA LYS A 774 -13.15 -18.13 9.33
C LYS A 774 -12.56 -16.74 9.09
N PRO A 775 -12.30 -15.97 10.16
CA PRO A 775 -11.54 -14.72 10.10
C PRO A 775 -10.20 -14.89 9.39
N THR A 776 -9.98 -14.13 8.32
CA THR A 776 -8.67 -14.00 7.69
C THR A 776 -7.77 -13.05 8.47
N GLN A 777 -8.35 -12.08 9.21
CA GLN A 777 -7.63 -10.93 9.78
C GLN A 777 -6.85 -10.16 8.70
N GLY A 778 -7.36 -10.19 7.47
CA GLY A 778 -6.80 -9.52 6.31
C GLY A 778 -7.78 -8.46 5.79
N PRO A 779 -7.30 -7.47 5.04
CA PRO A 779 -8.15 -6.41 4.56
C PRO A 779 -9.18 -6.96 3.55
N PRO A 780 -10.32 -6.27 3.36
CA PRO A 780 -11.31 -6.63 2.36
C PRO A 780 -10.80 -6.47 0.93
N ARG A 781 -9.77 -5.63 0.73
CA ARG A 781 -9.09 -5.41 -0.56
C ARG A 781 -7.60 -5.17 -0.32
N MET A 782 -6.77 -5.51 -1.30
CA MET A 782 -5.35 -5.15 -1.28
C MET A 782 -5.15 -3.80 -1.96
N ASN A 783 -4.86 -2.77 -1.18
CA ASN A 783 -4.51 -1.44 -1.68
C ASN A 783 -2.99 -1.35 -1.91
N PHE A 784 -2.52 -1.96 -3.00
CA PHE A 784 -1.13 -1.98 -3.41
C PHE A 784 -1.04 -2.10 -4.94
N LYS A 785 -0.31 -1.19 -5.59
CA LYS A 785 -0.04 -1.17 -7.04
C LYS A 785 0.82 -2.37 -7.45
N LEU A 786 0.21 -3.54 -7.56
CA LEU A 786 0.94 -4.77 -7.85
C LEU A 786 1.34 -4.89 -9.33
N PHE A 787 0.46 -4.45 -10.23
CA PHE A 787 0.67 -4.49 -11.68
C PHE A 787 0.96 -3.08 -12.19
N GLN A 788 2.25 -2.77 -12.40
CA GLN A 788 2.70 -1.41 -12.74
C GLN A 788 2.10 -0.85 -14.03
N ASP A 789 1.78 -1.72 -15.00
CA ASP A 789 1.16 -1.37 -16.28
C ASP A 789 -0.37 -1.41 -16.26
N SER A 790 -0.98 -1.82 -15.15
CA SER A 790 -2.44 -1.79 -14.97
C SER A 790 -2.93 -0.39 -14.60
N PRO A 791 -4.13 0.03 -15.04
CA PRO A 791 -4.79 1.23 -14.53
C PRO A 791 -5.33 1.05 -13.09
N VAL A 792 -5.24 -0.16 -12.52
CA VAL A 792 -5.82 -0.52 -11.22
C VAL A 792 -4.75 -0.53 -10.12
N ASP A 793 -5.11 -0.01 -8.94
CA ASP A 793 -4.22 0.13 -7.77
C ASP A 793 -4.74 -0.64 -6.54
N SER A 794 -5.94 -1.23 -6.64
CA SER A 794 -6.58 -2.01 -5.57
C SER A 794 -7.21 -3.29 -6.13
N HIS A 795 -6.97 -4.43 -5.47
CA HIS A 795 -7.46 -5.73 -5.95
C HIS A 795 -8.14 -6.54 -4.85
N ASN A 796 -9.29 -7.16 -5.16
CA ASN A 796 -9.91 -8.15 -4.28
C ASN A 796 -9.33 -9.57 -4.49
N THR A 797 -8.72 -9.84 -5.64
CA THR A 797 -8.09 -11.12 -5.96
C THR A 797 -7.10 -10.99 -7.11
N PHE A 798 -6.14 -11.90 -7.15
CA PHE A 798 -5.30 -12.15 -8.32
C PHE A 798 -4.89 -13.62 -8.32
N VAL A 799 -4.25 -14.08 -9.40
CA VAL A 799 -3.91 -15.50 -9.57
C VAL A 799 -2.41 -15.69 -9.55
N PHE A 800 -1.96 -16.67 -8.74
CA PHE A 800 -0.67 -17.32 -8.91
C PHE A 800 -0.87 -18.50 -9.87
N ASP A 801 -0.59 -18.31 -11.15
CA ASP A 801 -0.69 -19.37 -12.15
C ASP A 801 0.61 -20.19 -12.22
N GLY A 802 0.48 -21.49 -11.97
CA GLY A 802 1.58 -22.45 -12.07
C GLY A 802 1.95 -22.81 -13.52
N VAL A 803 1.23 -22.27 -14.52
CA VAL A 803 1.38 -22.55 -15.95
C VAL A 803 1.18 -24.04 -16.23
N LEU A 804 -0.06 -24.39 -16.55
CA LEU A 804 -0.52 -25.77 -16.56
C LEU A 804 -0.15 -26.52 -17.84
N ASN A 805 -0.21 -25.85 -18.99
CA ASN A 805 0.19 -26.37 -20.29
C ASN A 805 1.45 -25.63 -20.77
N HIS A 806 2.17 -26.21 -21.73
CA HIS A 806 3.47 -25.68 -22.20
C HIS A 806 4.41 -25.29 -21.04
N SER A 807 4.46 -26.17 -20.04
CA SER A 807 5.41 -26.12 -18.92
C SER A 807 6.19 -27.43 -18.84
N TRP A 808 7.37 -27.38 -18.23
CA TRP A 808 8.25 -28.54 -18.03
C TRP A 808 7.61 -29.64 -17.17
N LEU A 809 6.59 -29.29 -16.39
CA LEU A 809 5.84 -30.24 -15.58
C LEU A 809 4.75 -30.98 -16.36
N HIS A 810 4.37 -30.52 -17.56
CA HIS A 810 3.29 -31.13 -18.31
C HIS A 810 3.69 -32.51 -18.88
N SER A 811 2.83 -33.52 -18.70
CA SER A 811 3.13 -34.91 -19.07
C SER A 811 3.34 -35.18 -20.57
N GLY A 812 2.93 -34.26 -21.45
CA GLY A 812 3.07 -34.41 -22.91
C GLY A 812 3.50 -33.16 -23.68
N GLN A 813 3.81 -32.05 -22.99
CA GLN A 813 4.16 -30.77 -23.63
C GLN A 813 5.45 -30.16 -23.08
N HIS A 814 6.13 -30.86 -22.16
CA HIS A 814 7.33 -30.36 -21.49
C HIS A 814 8.46 -29.96 -22.45
N GLY A 815 8.58 -30.60 -23.62
CA GLY A 815 9.57 -30.24 -24.64
C GLY A 815 9.29 -28.92 -25.39
N GLU A 816 8.08 -28.36 -25.28
CA GLU A 816 7.66 -27.13 -25.97
C GLU A 816 7.28 -26.02 -24.98
N ALA A 817 7.87 -26.06 -23.78
CA ALA A 817 7.49 -25.16 -22.70
C ALA A 817 7.90 -23.70 -22.94
N MET A 818 6.94 -22.77 -22.86
CA MET A 818 7.15 -21.34 -23.16
C MET A 818 6.85 -20.40 -21.99
N TYR A 819 5.90 -20.71 -21.11
CA TYR A 819 5.51 -19.91 -19.92
C TYR A 819 5.02 -18.46 -20.15
N ILE A 820 5.12 -17.91 -21.37
CA ILE A 820 4.85 -16.47 -21.64
C ILE A 820 3.65 -16.18 -22.56
N GLN A 821 2.96 -17.21 -23.00
CA GLN A 821 1.92 -17.14 -24.04
C GLN A 821 0.67 -16.37 -23.61
N ASP A 822 0.21 -16.58 -22.38
CA ASP A 822 -1.01 -15.96 -21.86
C ASP A 822 -0.90 -14.44 -21.82
N GLN A 823 0.12 -13.94 -21.12
CA GLN A 823 0.35 -12.51 -21.00
C GLN A 823 0.64 -11.89 -22.37
N PHE A 824 1.42 -12.54 -23.24
CA PHE A 824 1.68 -12.00 -24.59
C PHE A 824 0.37 -11.79 -25.38
N THR A 825 -0.58 -12.71 -25.28
CA THR A 825 -1.90 -12.57 -25.94
C THR A 825 -2.71 -11.41 -25.33
N ALA A 826 -2.67 -11.26 -24.01
CA ALA A 826 -3.29 -10.13 -23.32
C ALA A 826 -2.64 -8.79 -23.71
N ASP A 827 -1.31 -8.73 -23.82
CA ASP A 827 -0.54 -7.54 -24.21
C ASP A 827 -0.91 -7.06 -25.61
N LEU A 828 -1.06 -7.98 -26.56
CA LEU A 828 -1.50 -7.63 -27.92
C LEU A 828 -2.90 -7.02 -27.90
N HIS A 829 -3.82 -7.58 -27.10
CA HIS A 829 -5.15 -7.00 -26.93
C HIS A 829 -5.07 -5.61 -26.30
N ASN A 830 -4.25 -5.46 -25.25
CA ASN A 830 -4.11 -4.22 -24.51
C ASN A 830 -3.49 -3.11 -25.36
N ALA A 831 -2.43 -3.43 -26.10
CA ALA A 831 -1.77 -2.49 -27.00
C ALA A 831 -2.69 -1.98 -28.13
N MET A 832 -3.71 -2.76 -28.53
CA MET A 832 -4.66 -2.35 -29.57
C MET A 832 -5.84 -1.53 -29.03
N ASN A 833 -6.24 -1.73 -27.77
CA ASN A 833 -7.49 -1.19 -27.24
C ASN A 833 -7.46 -0.81 -25.74
N GLY A 834 -6.32 -0.31 -25.24
CA GLY A 834 -6.19 0.06 -23.82
C GLY A 834 -6.33 -1.16 -22.89
N PRO A 835 -6.61 -0.99 -21.59
CA PRO A 835 -6.64 -2.09 -20.60
C PRO A 835 -7.85 -3.03 -20.80
N SER A 836 -7.84 -3.80 -21.90
CA SER A 836 -8.95 -4.66 -22.35
C SER A 836 -8.80 -6.12 -21.92
N SER A 837 -7.68 -6.50 -21.33
CA SER A 837 -7.33 -7.83 -20.83
C SER A 837 -6.46 -7.72 -19.57
N PRO A 838 -6.33 -8.79 -18.78
CA PRO A 838 -5.48 -8.84 -17.58
C PRO A 838 -4.03 -8.40 -17.80
N HIS A 839 -3.47 -7.73 -16.81
CA HIS A 839 -2.04 -7.47 -16.67
C HIS A 839 -1.40 -8.52 -15.77
N GLY A 840 -0.09 -8.70 -15.91
CA GLY A 840 0.62 -9.75 -15.20
C GLY A 840 2.13 -9.74 -15.43
N PHE A 841 2.82 -10.41 -14.51
CA PHE A 841 4.28 -10.53 -14.46
C PHE A 841 4.68 -11.89 -13.84
N TYR A 842 5.97 -12.11 -13.60
CA TYR A 842 6.47 -13.36 -13.01
C TYR A 842 7.00 -13.12 -11.60
N GLY A 843 6.81 -14.08 -10.71
CA GLY A 843 7.34 -14.01 -9.35
C GLY A 843 7.78 -15.35 -8.80
N HIS A 844 8.77 -15.33 -7.92
CA HIS A 844 9.25 -16.49 -7.18
C HIS A 844 8.32 -16.76 -6.00
N VAL A 845 7.75 -17.96 -5.89
CA VAL A 845 6.84 -18.32 -4.79
C VAL A 845 7.54 -19.22 -3.78
N TYR A 846 7.33 -18.93 -2.49
CA TYR A 846 7.73 -19.75 -1.36
C TYR A 846 6.50 -20.20 -0.58
N ILE A 847 6.48 -21.47 -0.15
CA ILE A 847 5.45 -22.03 0.73
C ILE A 847 6.10 -22.38 2.06
N CYS A 848 5.73 -21.66 3.11
CA CYS A 848 6.28 -21.81 4.46
C CYS A 848 7.81 -21.88 4.50
N GLY A 849 8.48 -21.00 3.73
CA GLY A 849 9.95 -20.92 3.62
C GLY A 849 10.60 -21.89 2.64
N LEU A 850 9.85 -22.82 2.03
CA LEU A 850 10.34 -23.71 0.98
C LEU A 850 10.12 -23.07 -0.40
N TYR A 851 11.15 -23.02 -1.24
CA TYR A 851 11.01 -22.48 -2.59
C TYR A 851 10.15 -23.40 -3.48
N TRP A 852 9.20 -22.80 -4.19
CA TRP A 852 8.17 -23.52 -4.95
C TRP A 852 8.24 -23.27 -6.47
N GLY A 853 9.11 -22.39 -6.95
CA GLY A 853 9.28 -22.10 -8.37
C GLY A 853 8.67 -20.76 -8.81
N VAL A 854 8.70 -20.52 -10.12
CA VAL A 854 8.24 -19.27 -10.74
C VAL A 854 6.78 -19.35 -11.12
N TYR A 855 5.96 -18.43 -10.64
CA TYR A 855 4.55 -18.33 -11.03
C TYR A 855 4.32 -17.17 -11.98
N TYR A 856 3.37 -17.33 -12.91
CA TYR A 856 2.79 -16.23 -13.66
C TYR A 856 1.70 -15.60 -12.79
N ILE A 857 1.90 -14.35 -12.41
CA ILE A 857 1.05 -13.61 -11.48
C ILE A 857 0.25 -12.61 -12.28
N HIS A 858 -1.07 -12.70 -12.22
CA HIS A 858 -1.91 -11.88 -13.08
C HIS A 858 -3.28 -11.55 -12.49
N GLU A 859 -3.86 -10.47 -13.01
CA GLU A 859 -5.23 -10.08 -12.74
C GLU A 859 -6.22 -11.14 -13.22
N ARG A 860 -7.40 -11.17 -12.60
CA ARG A 860 -8.51 -12.01 -13.04
C ARG A 860 -9.59 -11.11 -13.64
N PRO A 861 -9.98 -11.26 -14.92
CA PRO A 861 -10.89 -10.35 -15.60
C PRO A 861 -12.36 -10.65 -15.25
N ASP A 862 -12.69 -10.65 -13.96
CA ASP A 862 -14.03 -10.84 -13.44
C ASP A 862 -14.76 -9.50 -13.21
N HIS A 863 -15.91 -9.54 -12.54
CA HIS A 863 -16.78 -8.38 -12.32
C HIS A 863 -16.10 -7.28 -11.49
N ALA A 864 -15.30 -7.66 -10.50
CA ALA A 864 -14.58 -6.70 -9.66
C ALA A 864 -13.47 -6.01 -10.44
N TRP A 865 -12.67 -6.78 -11.18
CA TRP A 865 -11.68 -6.22 -12.09
C TRP A 865 -12.31 -5.30 -13.14
N ALA A 866 -13.48 -5.65 -13.69
CA ALA A 866 -14.16 -4.80 -14.65
C ALA A 866 -14.65 -3.49 -14.03
N ALA A 867 -15.14 -3.50 -12.80
CA ALA A 867 -15.49 -2.29 -12.06
C ALA A 867 -14.25 -1.41 -11.79
N GLU A 868 -13.12 -2.03 -11.42
CA GLU A 868 -11.85 -1.32 -11.22
C GLU A 868 -11.34 -0.67 -12.52
N VAL A 869 -11.42 -1.37 -13.65
CA VAL A 869 -10.89 -0.91 -14.94
C VAL A 869 -11.81 0.07 -15.66
N TYR A 870 -13.13 -0.13 -15.58
CA TYR A 870 -14.13 0.63 -16.34
C TYR A 870 -15.03 1.54 -15.48
N GLY A 871 -14.83 1.54 -14.16
CA GLY A 871 -15.58 2.34 -13.18
C GLY A 871 -16.94 1.73 -12.77
N GLY A 872 -17.50 2.21 -11.66
CA GLY A 872 -18.74 1.70 -11.06
C GLY A 872 -18.49 0.68 -9.95
N ARG A 873 -19.56 0.13 -9.37
CA ARG A 873 -19.48 -0.90 -8.32
C ARG A 873 -19.40 -2.31 -8.93
N ASP A 874 -18.67 -3.22 -8.29
CA ASP A 874 -18.50 -4.60 -8.76
C ASP A 874 -19.83 -5.36 -8.86
N LEU A 875 -20.77 -5.09 -7.96
CA LEU A 875 -22.14 -5.61 -7.98
C LEU A 875 -22.96 -5.18 -9.21
N GLU A 876 -22.55 -4.14 -9.94
CA GLU A 876 -23.25 -3.70 -11.17
C GLU A 876 -22.84 -4.52 -12.40
N TYR A 877 -21.78 -5.32 -12.31
CA TYR A 877 -21.23 -6.02 -13.47
C TYR A 877 -21.73 -7.47 -13.59
N ASP A 878 -22.34 -7.76 -14.74
CA ASP A 878 -22.48 -9.12 -15.24
C ASP A 878 -21.10 -9.66 -15.65
N CYS A 879 -20.82 -10.92 -15.29
CA CYS A 879 -19.58 -11.59 -15.69
C CYS A 879 -19.83 -13.07 -16.08
N LEU A 880 -19.31 -13.46 -17.24
CA LEU A 880 -19.41 -14.80 -17.81
C LEU A 880 -18.03 -15.34 -18.18
N LYS A 881 -17.87 -16.67 -18.15
CA LYS A 881 -16.68 -17.36 -18.65
C LYS A 881 -17.09 -18.44 -19.65
N HIS A 882 -16.38 -18.58 -20.78
CA HIS A 882 -16.57 -19.63 -21.79
C HIS A 882 -17.89 -19.67 -22.58
N ASN A 883 -19.04 -19.48 -21.93
CA ASN A 883 -20.37 -19.47 -22.55
C ASN A 883 -21.42 -18.88 -21.59
N SER A 884 -22.64 -18.68 -22.07
CA SER A 884 -23.72 -18.00 -21.32
C SER A 884 -24.29 -18.78 -20.14
N ASN A 885 -23.95 -20.07 -19.97
CA ASN A 885 -24.39 -20.88 -18.83
C ASN A 885 -23.37 -20.88 -17.68
N ASN A 886 -22.16 -20.36 -17.90
CA ASN A 886 -21.11 -20.33 -16.90
C ASN A 886 -20.94 -18.90 -16.39
N VAL A 887 -21.88 -18.55 -15.51
CA VAL A 887 -21.99 -17.24 -14.87
C VAL A 887 -21.04 -17.18 -13.69
N VAL A 888 -20.20 -16.14 -13.70
CA VAL A 888 -19.32 -15.80 -12.57
C VAL A 888 -20.04 -14.84 -11.64
N GLN A 889 -20.78 -13.85 -12.18
CA GLN A 889 -21.57 -12.89 -11.43
C GLN A 889 -22.79 -12.45 -12.24
N ASN A 890 -23.94 -12.25 -11.58
CA ASN A 890 -25.05 -11.48 -12.13
C ASN A 890 -24.99 -10.07 -11.54
N GLY A 891 -24.99 -9.05 -12.39
CA GLY A 891 -25.09 -7.67 -11.93
C GLY A 891 -26.46 -7.39 -11.32
N VAL A 892 -26.51 -6.53 -10.30
CA VAL A 892 -27.74 -6.09 -9.64
C VAL A 892 -28.72 -5.54 -10.68
N GLY A 893 -29.98 -5.97 -10.59
CA GLY A 893 -31.05 -5.58 -11.52
C GLY A 893 -31.01 -6.28 -12.88
N GLY A 894 -30.19 -7.32 -13.06
CA GLY A 894 -29.95 -7.96 -14.36
C GLY A 894 -29.73 -9.48 -14.27
N SER A 895 -29.50 -10.08 -15.44
CA SER A 895 -29.07 -11.47 -15.55
C SER A 895 -28.02 -11.57 -16.65
N ALA A 896 -26.82 -12.00 -16.29
CA ALA A 896 -25.69 -12.13 -17.21
C ALA A 896 -26.05 -13.00 -18.42
N THR A 897 -26.70 -14.14 -18.17
CA THR A 897 -27.20 -15.03 -19.24
C THR A 897 -28.22 -14.33 -20.15
N ALA A 898 -29.20 -13.63 -19.59
CA ALA A 898 -30.24 -12.97 -20.38
C ALA A 898 -29.67 -11.80 -21.21
N ASN A 899 -28.84 -10.96 -20.60
CA ASN A 899 -28.20 -9.81 -21.23
C ASN A 899 -27.24 -10.25 -22.34
N TYR A 900 -26.47 -11.31 -22.12
CA TYR A 900 -25.58 -11.87 -23.15
C TYR A 900 -26.38 -12.47 -24.31
N ASN A 901 -27.42 -13.26 -24.02
CA ASN A 901 -28.28 -13.81 -25.06
C ASN A 901 -29.00 -12.71 -25.86
N ALA A 902 -29.33 -11.57 -25.24
CA ALA A 902 -29.89 -10.41 -25.93
C ALA A 902 -28.87 -9.78 -26.90
N MET A 903 -27.60 -9.65 -26.52
CA MET A 903 -26.51 -9.21 -27.41
C MET A 903 -26.30 -10.18 -28.58
N VAL A 904 -26.24 -11.49 -28.32
CA VAL A 904 -26.15 -12.52 -29.37
C VAL A 904 -27.36 -12.46 -30.31
N SER A 905 -28.57 -12.25 -29.78
CA SER A 905 -29.78 -12.06 -30.58
C SER A 905 -29.71 -10.81 -31.46
N ALA A 906 -29.18 -9.71 -30.94
CA ALA A 906 -28.95 -8.49 -31.72
C ALA A 906 -27.96 -8.74 -32.87
N SER A 907 -26.89 -9.50 -32.65
CA SER A 907 -25.95 -9.89 -33.72
C SER A 907 -26.65 -10.71 -34.81
N SER A 908 -27.53 -11.64 -34.41
CA SER A 908 -28.32 -12.46 -35.33
C SER A 908 -29.33 -11.61 -36.14
N ALA A 909 -29.88 -10.56 -35.53
CA ALA A 909 -30.76 -9.62 -36.22
C ALA A 909 -30.01 -8.83 -37.31
N VAL A 910 -28.78 -8.39 -37.02
CA VAL A 910 -27.88 -7.77 -38.02
C VAL A 910 -27.62 -8.74 -39.17
N ARG A 911 -27.32 -10.01 -38.90
CA ARG A 911 -27.16 -11.01 -39.97
C ARG A 911 -28.39 -11.11 -40.89
N GLY A 912 -29.59 -11.02 -40.32
CA GLY A 912 -30.85 -11.09 -41.08
C GLY A 912 -31.09 -9.90 -42.02
N ASP A 913 -30.49 -8.74 -41.74
CA ASP A 913 -30.52 -7.55 -42.62
C ASP A 913 -29.24 -6.71 -42.40
N PRO A 914 -28.11 -7.09 -43.04
CA PRO A 914 -26.78 -6.56 -42.69
C PRO A 914 -26.59 -5.06 -43.01
N THR A 915 -27.46 -4.49 -43.84
CA THR A 915 -27.44 -3.08 -44.26
C THR A 915 -28.29 -2.17 -43.37
N ASN A 916 -29.00 -2.71 -42.39
CA ASN A 916 -29.94 -1.96 -41.56
C ASN A 916 -29.25 -1.23 -40.40
N LEU A 917 -29.21 0.09 -40.48
CA LEU A 917 -28.53 0.92 -39.47
C LEU A 917 -29.19 0.89 -38.09
N THR A 918 -30.51 0.70 -38.01
CA THR A 918 -31.20 0.57 -36.70
C THR A 918 -30.81 -0.72 -35.99
N LYS A 919 -30.69 -1.82 -36.73
CA LYS A 919 -30.23 -3.10 -36.15
C LYS A 919 -28.76 -3.05 -35.75
N TRP A 920 -27.94 -2.39 -36.56
CA TRP A 920 -26.55 -2.11 -36.22
C TRP A 920 -26.44 -1.28 -34.93
N GLN A 921 -27.22 -0.20 -34.83
CA GLN A 921 -27.24 0.64 -33.64
C GLN A 921 -27.67 -0.13 -32.38
N ALA A 922 -28.74 -0.93 -32.48
CA ALA A 922 -29.22 -1.77 -31.38
C ALA A 922 -28.20 -2.82 -30.92
N LEU A 923 -27.31 -3.28 -31.82
CA LEU A 923 -26.17 -4.12 -31.45
C LEU A 923 -25.09 -3.32 -30.74
N THR A 924 -24.70 -2.16 -31.27
CA THR A 924 -23.64 -1.33 -30.68
C THR A 924 -24.02 -0.79 -29.31
N GLU A 925 -25.31 -0.66 -28.99
CA GLU A 925 -25.79 -0.36 -27.64
C GLU A 925 -25.56 -1.52 -26.64
N LYS A 926 -25.17 -2.71 -27.11
CA LYS A 926 -24.98 -3.91 -26.30
C LYS A 926 -23.60 -4.51 -26.38
N LEU A 927 -22.84 -4.24 -27.43
CA LEU A 927 -21.51 -4.78 -27.66
C LEU A 927 -20.53 -3.65 -27.92
N ASP A 928 -19.43 -3.63 -27.17
CA ASP A 928 -18.27 -2.83 -27.51
C ASP A 928 -17.59 -3.49 -28.72
N VAL A 929 -17.97 -3.03 -29.91
CA VAL A 929 -17.51 -3.61 -31.18
C VAL A 929 -16.01 -3.45 -31.37
N ASP A 930 -15.41 -2.39 -30.83
CA ASP A 930 -13.98 -2.14 -30.96
C ASP A 930 -13.18 -3.14 -30.14
N ASN A 931 -13.53 -3.27 -28.86
CA ASN A 931 -12.97 -4.29 -27.97
C ASN A 931 -13.14 -5.69 -28.57
N PHE A 932 -14.34 -6.02 -29.07
CA PHE A 932 -14.57 -7.33 -29.68
C PHE A 932 -13.69 -7.57 -30.91
N ILE A 933 -13.53 -6.59 -31.80
CA ILE A 933 -12.68 -6.74 -33.00
C ILE A 933 -11.21 -6.90 -32.61
N THR A 934 -10.69 -6.09 -31.68
CA THR A 934 -9.29 -6.19 -31.24
C THR A 934 -9.01 -7.49 -30.49
N TYR A 935 -9.98 -7.96 -29.71
CA TYR A 935 -9.95 -9.27 -29.06
C TYR A 935 -9.83 -10.42 -30.07
N LEU A 936 -10.63 -10.39 -31.15
CA LEU A 936 -10.54 -11.37 -32.23
C LEU A 936 -9.18 -11.32 -32.93
N MET A 937 -8.69 -10.11 -33.26
CA MET A 937 -7.40 -9.95 -33.93
C MET A 937 -6.25 -10.47 -33.08
N ALA A 938 -6.25 -10.25 -31.76
CA ALA A 938 -5.23 -10.80 -30.87
C ALA A 938 -5.20 -12.33 -30.94
N ASN A 939 -6.35 -12.99 -30.76
CA ASN A 939 -6.46 -14.45 -30.80
C ASN A 939 -6.09 -15.05 -32.17
N TRP A 940 -6.51 -14.41 -33.27
CA TRP A 940 -6.14 -14.83 -34.62
C TRP A 940 -4.65 -14.61 -34.89
N PHE A 941 -4.05 -13.55 -34.35
CA PHE A 941 -2.61 -13.28 -34.52
C PHE A 941 -1.77 -14.38 -33.87
N VAL A 942 -2.16 -14.85 -32.69
CA VAL A 942 -1.43 -15.88 -31.91
C VAL A 942 -1.85 -17.33 -32.22
N ASP A 943 -2.83 -17.52 -33.13
CA ASP A 943 -3.38 -18.82 -33.52
C ASP A 943 -3.93 -19.65 -32.35
N ASN A 944 -4.73 -19.04 -31.48
CA ASN A 944 -5.21 -19.67 -30.25
C ASN A 944 -6.06 -20.93 -30.53
N GLY A 945 -5.45 -22.11 -30.41
CA GLY A 945 -6.03 -23.38 -30.83
C GLY A 945 -7.12 -23.94 -29.90
N ASP A 946 -7.17 -23.50 -28.65
CA ASP A 946 -8.15 -23.97 -27.66
C ASP A 946 -9.35 -23.01 -27.45
N TRP A 947 -9.46 -22.05 -28.38
CA TRP A 947 -10.48 -21.01 -28.47
C TRP A 947 -11.27 -21.18 -29.79
N PRO A 948 -12.54 -20.75 -29.96
CA PRO A 948 -13.35 -19.84 -29.13
C PRO A 948 -14.42 -20.49 -28.25
N GLY A 949 -14.53 -21.82 -28.24
CA GLY A 949 -15.56 -22.52 -27.46
C GLY A 949 -15.39 -22.40 -25.94
N LYS A 950 -14.22 -21.94 -25.50
CA LYS A 950 -13.78 -21.74 -24.12
C LYS A 950 -12.59 -20.75 -24.11
N ASN A 951 -11.99 -20.56 -22.94
CA ASN A 951 -10.82 -19.71 -22.68
C ASN A 951 -11.05 -18.22 -23.00
N TRP A 952 -12.05 -17.64 -22.33
CA TRP A 952 -12.36 -16.21 -22.37
C TRP A 952 -13.29 -15.80 -21.24
N TYR A 953 -13.23 -14.52 -20.85
CA TYR A 953 -14.22 -13.85 -20.01
C TYR A 953 -14.95 -12.78 -20.81
N ALA A 954 -16.19 -12.47 -20.40
CA ALA A 954 -16.90 -11.30 -20.88
C ALA A 954 -17.61 -10.60 -19.73
N THR A 955 -17.58 -9.27 -19.74
CA THR A 955 -18.18 -8.42 -18.69
C THR A 955 -19.11 -7.37 -19.29
N HIS A 956 -20.13 -6.97 -18.53
CA HIS A 956 -21.14 -6.00 -18.94
C HIS A 956 -21.70 -5.27 -17.71
N ARG A 957 -21.60 -3.94 -17.69
CA ARG A 957 -22.18 -3.13 -16.61
C ARG A 957 -23.68 -2.99 -16.83
N ASN A 958 -24.50 -3.30 -15.83
CA ASN A 958 -25.96 -3.30 -15.93
C ASN A 958 -26.57 -1.88 -15.74
N VAL A 959 -26.23 -0.98 -16.66
CA VAL A 959 -26.72 0.40 -16.72
C VAL A 959 -27.27 0.71 -18.12
N PRO A 960 -28.11 1.76 -18.29
CA PRO A 960 -28.54 2.19 -19.61
C PRO A 960 -27.33 2.48 -20.52
N GLY A 961 -27.23 1.76 -21.64
CA GLY A 961 -26.09 1.86 -22.57
C GLY A 961 -24.87 1.01 -22.21
N GLY A 962 -24.99 0.13 -21.20
CA GLY A 962 -23.97 -0.86 -20.88
C GLY A 962 -23.64 -1.78 -22.05
N GLN A 963 -22.34 -2.03 -22.27
CA GLN A 963 -21.84 -2.83 -23.38
C GLN A 963 -21.05 -4.04 -22.89
N TRP A 964 -21.19 -5.16 -23.59
CA TRP A 964 -20.36 -6.34 -23.41
C TRP A 964 -18.95 -6.10 -23.93
N ARG A 965 -17.95 -6.48 -23.12
CA ARG A 965 -16.53 -6.54 -23.48
C ARG A 965 -16.00 -7.94 -23.29
N PHE A 966 -15.05 -8.35 -24.13
CA PHE A 966 -14.40 -9.66 -24.09
C PHE A 966 -12.94 -9.50 -23.66
N HIS A 967 -12.46 -10.46 -22.87
CA HIS A 967 -11.14 -10.41 -22.26
C HIS A 967 -10.39 -11.72 -22.53
N SER A 968 -9.08 -11.60 -22.81
CA SER A 968 -8.21 -12.76 -22.98
C SER A 968 -8.12 -13.55 -21.67
N TRP A 969 -8.12 -14.88 -21.76
CA TRP A 969 -8.00 -15.77 -20.62
C TRP A 969 -7.50 -17.13 -21.09
N ASP A 970 -6.51 -17.73 -20.42
CA ASP A 970 -6.08 -19.12 -20.67
C ASP A 970 -5.72 -19.38 -22.16
N ALA A 971 -4.86 -18.50 -22.70
CA ALA A 971 -4.39 -18.47 -24.08
C ALA A 971 -3.04 -19.20 -24.25
N GLU A 972 -2.90 -20.33 -23.56
CA GLU A 972 -1.71 -21.17 -23.49
C GLU A 972 -1.46 -22.02 -24.75
N HIS A 973 -2.47 -22.21 -25.60
CA HIS A 973 -2.37 -22.93 -26.87
C HIS A 973 -2.12 -21.98 -28.06
N THR A 974 -1.03 -21.22 -27.96
CA THR A 974 -0.68 -20.16 -28.92
C THR A 974 0.78 -20.25 -29.37
N LEU A 975 1.13 -19.62 -30.49
CA LEU A 975 2.50 -19.62 -31.04
C LEU A 975 3.04 -21.01 -31.47
N GLU A 976 2.20 -22.01 -31.71
CA GLU A 976 2.65 -23.40 -31.91
C GLU A 976 3.09 -23.75 -33.36
N ASN A 977 3.05 -22.83 -34.33
CA ASN A 977 3.32 -23.12 -35.76
C ASN A 977 2.43 -24.24 -36.38
N ASN A 978 1.33 -24.62 -35.72
CA ASN A 978 0.51 -25.78 -36.08
C ASN A 978 -0.60 -25.47 -37.10
N GLY A 979 -0.86 -24.19 -37.40
CA GLY A 979 -1.88 -23.80 -38.37
C GLY A 979 -3.27 -24.22 -37.93
N ASN A 980 -3.64 -23.93 -36.67
CA ASN A 980 -4.86 -24.38 -36.01
C ASN A 980 -6.15 -23.87 -36.68
N GLY A 981 -6.03 -22.96 -37.66
CA GLY A 981 -7.15 -22.55 -38.51
C GLY A 981 -8.15 -21.66 -37.79
N THR A 982 -7.67 -20.89 -36.81
CA THR A 982 -8.49 -20.06 -35.92
C THR A 982 -9.10 -18.83 -36.59
N PHE A 983 -8.62 -18.47 -37.80
CA PHE A 983 -9.13 -17.34 -38.57
C PHE A 983 -10.64 -17.40 -38.77
N GLY A 984 -11.32 -16.33 -38.38
CA GLY A 984 -12.77 -16.21 -38.52
C GLY A 984 -13.59 -16.92 -37.44
N ALA A 985 -12.95 -17.67 -36.54
CA ALA A 985 -13.62 -18.18 -35.36
C ALA A 985 -13.90 -17.04 -34.37
N SER A 986 -14.96 -17.16 -33.56
CA SER A 986 -15.30 -16.20 -32.51
C SER A 986 -16.24 -16.80 -31.46
N PRO A 987 -16.29 -16.24 -30.24
CA PRO A 987 -17.26 -16.64 -29.23
C PRO A 987 -18.69 -16.55 -29.75
N SER A 988 -19.48 -17.59 -29.47
CA SER A 988 -20.91 -17.67 -29.80
C SER A 988 -21.27 -17.41 -31.28
N GLY A 989 -20.31 -17.48 -32.21
CA GLY A 989 -20.53 -17.20 -33.63
C GLY A 989 -20.85 -15.74 -33.95
N ILE A 990 -20.58 -14.80 -33.03
CA ILE A 990 -20.91 -13.38 -33.18
C ILE A 990 -20.21 -12.81 -34.43
N HIS A 991 -18.92 -13.10 -34.65
CA HIS A 991 -18.21 -12.65 -35.84
C HIS A 991 -18.91 -13.09 -37.13
N ALA A 992 -19.32 -14.36 -37.22
CA ALA A 992 -19.98 -14.89 -38.42
C ALA A 992 -21.33 -14.19 -38.69
N ASN A 993 -22.02 -13.72 -37.64
CA ASN A 993 -23.23 -12.93 -37.79
C ASN A 993 -22.95 -11.50 -38.27
N LEU A 994 -21.84 -10.90 -37.85
CA LEU A 994 -21.50 -9.51 -38.17
C LEU A 994 -20.71 -9.34 -39.46
N ALA A 995 -19.95 -10.35 -39.88
CA ALA A 995 -19.09 -10.31 -41.06
C ALA A 995 -19.81 -9.86 -42.35
N PRO A 996 -21.10 -10.14 -42.59
CA PRO A 996 -21.83 -9.60 -43.75
C PRO A 996 -22.15 -8.10 -43.68
N SER A 997 -22.12 -7.46 -42.49
CA SER A 997 -22.51 -6.06 -42.30
C SER A 997 -21.46 -5.09 -42.86
N PRO A 998 -21.84 -4.12 -43.72
CA PRO A 998 -20.92 -3.11 -44.22
C PRO A 998 -20.30 -2.24 -43.11
N GLU A 999 -21.05 -1.91 -42.05
CA GLU A 999 -20.52 -1.09 -40.95
C GLU A 999 -19.49 -1.87 -40.13
N TYR A 1000 -19.75 -3.15 -39.85
CA TYR A 1000 -18.77 -4.02 -39.20
C TYR A 1000 -17.49 -4.15 -40.04
N LYS A 1001 -17.60 -4.36 -41.36
CA LYS A 1001 -16.44 -4.48 -42.26
C LYS A 1001 -15.58 -3.22 -42.27
N VAL A 1002 -16.20 -2.04 -42.37
CA VAL A 1002 -15.46 -0.77 -42.35
C VAL A 1002 -14.77 -0.58 -41.01
N ARG A 1003 -15.47 -0.84 -39.89
CA ARG A 1003 -14.86 -0.71 -38.57
C ARG A 1003 -13.71 -1.70 -38.35
N PHE A 1004 -13.87 -2.93 -38.84
CA PHE A 1004 -12.82 -3.94 -38.83
C PHE A 1004 -11.59 -3.48 -39.63
N ALA A 1005 -11.80 -2.95 -40.84
CA ALA A 1005 -10.73 -2.44 -41.67
C ALA A 1005 -9.97 -1.29 -40.99
N ASP A 1006 -10.68 -0.38 -40.31
CA ASP A 1006 -10.08 0.73 -39.59
C ASP A 1006 -9.17 0.25 -38.45
N LEU A 1007 -9.67 -0.67 -37.62
CA LEU A 1007 -8.92 -1.22 -36.50
C LEU A 1007 -7.75 -2.10 -36.98
N ALA A 1008 -7.95 -2.88 -38.04
CA ALA A 1008 -6.88 -3.64 -38.68
C ALA A 1008 -5.80 -2.73 -39.27
N TYR A 1009 -6.17 -1.61 -39.89
CA TYR A 1009 -5.18 -0.64 -40.38
C TYR A 1009 -4.34 -0.08 -39.24
N ARG A 1010 -4.99 0.30 -38.13
CA ARG A 1010 -4.31 0.77 -36.90
C ARG A 1010 -3.42 -0.31 -36.27
N ALA A 1011 -3.82 -1.57 -36.34
CA ALA A 1011 -3.10 -2.67 -35.70
C ALA A 1011 -1.88 -3.15 -36.50
N PHE A 1012 -1.96 -3.22 -37.83
CA PHE A 1012 -0.91 -3.86 -38.64
C PHE A 1012 0.05 -2.90 -39.33
N PHE A 1013 -0.34 -1.63 -39.50
CA PHE A 1013 0.44 -0.65 -40.27
C PHE A 1013 1.00 0.44 -39.36
N ASN A 1014 2.00 1.17 -39.86
CA ASN A 1014 2.48 2.42 -39.25
C ASN A 1014 2.94 2.29 -37.79
N GLY A 1015 3.54 1.15 -37.43
CA GLY A 1015 3.97 0.87 -36.06
C GLY A 1015 2.85 0.35 -35.15
N GLY A 1016 1.76 -0.16 -35.71
CA GLY A 1016 0.71 -0.82 -34.94
C GLY A 1016 1.19 -2.09 -34.20
N PRO A 1017 0.50 -2.49 -33.11
CA PRO A 1017 0.91 -3.61 -32.26
C PRO A 1017 1.08 -4.97 -32.95
N LEU A 1018 0.37 -5.20 -34.05
CA LEU A 1018 0.43 -6.44 -34.84
C LEU A 1018 1.37 -6.34 -36.04
N SER A 1019 2.13 -5.24 -36.16
CA SER A 1019 3.25 -5.18 -37.10
C SER A 1019 4.39 -6.10 -36.63
N GLU A 1020 5.19 -6.62 -37.57
CA GLU A 1020 6.26 -7.58 -37.28
C GLU A 1020 7.19 -7.09 -36.16
N THR A 1021 7.70 -5.85 -36.28
CA THR A 1021 8.66 -5.29 -35.34
C THR A 1021 8.06 -5.14 -33.94
N VAL A 1022 6.87 -4.54 -33.83
CA VAL A 1022 6.26 -4.26 -32.53
C VAL A 1022 5.81 -5.55 -31.83
N ALA A 1023 5.23 -6.50 -32.56
CA ALA A 1023 4.87 -7.80 -32.00
C ALA A 1023 6.11 -8.59 -31.55
N ALA A 1024 7.21 -8.52 -32.30
CA ALA A 1024 8.48 -9.12 -31.88
C ALA A 1024 9.05 -8.45 -30.62
N ASP A 1025 8.94 -7.13 -30.49
CA ASP A 1025 9.43 -6.39 -29.32
C ASP A 1025 8.60 -6.68 -28.07
N LEU A 1026 7.27 -6.81 -28.20
CA LEU A 1026 6.39 -7.26 -27.11
C LEU A 1026 6.77 -8.67 -26.63
N LEU A 1027 7.01 -9.61 -27.57
CA LEU A 1027 7.43 -10.96 -27.20
C LEU A 1027 8.82 -10.97 -26.55
N ARG A 1028 9.79 -10.19 -27.07
CA ARG A 1028 11.12 -10.02 -26.47
C ARG A 1028 11.07 -9.41 -25.08
N HIS A 1029 10.15 -8.47 -24.84
CA HIS A 1029 9.96 -7.88 -23.53
C HIS A 1029 9.56 -8.94 -22.51
N ARG A 1030 8.56 -9.79 -22.82
CA ARG A 1030 8.17 -10.91 -21.94
C ARG A 1030 9.27 -11.93 -21.75
N MET A 1031 10.01 -12.25 -22.81
CA MET A 1031 11.22 -13.07 -22.70
C MET A 1031 12.18 -12.47 -21.66
N ALA A 1032 12.54 -11.20 -21.79
CA ALA A 1032 13.50 -10.55 -20.90
C ALA A 1032 13.06 -10.56 -19.42
N THR A 1033 11.76 -10.42 -19.14
CA THR A 1033 11.24 -10.45 -17.76
C THR A 1033 11.35 -11.83 -17.09
N MET A 1034 11.32 -12.91 -17.87
CA MET A 1034 11.37 -14.30 -17.36
C MET A 1034 12.78 -14.92 -17.45
N ASP A 1035 13.63 -14.37 -18.33
CA ASP A 1035 14.88 -14.97 -18.79
C ASP A 1035 15.84 -15.44 -17.67
N PRO A 1036 16.22 -14.61 -16.68
CA PRO A 1036 16.99 -15.11 -15.53
C PRO A 1036 16.16 -15.97 -14.57
N ALA A 1037 14.89 -15.63 -14.33
CA ALA A 1037 14.04 -16.31 -13.35
C ALA A 1037 13.76 -17.79 -13.70
N ILE A 1038 13.70 -18.13 -14.99
CA ILE A 1038 13.44 -19.50 -15.46
C ILE A 1038 14.50 -20.52 -14.98
N VAL A 1039 15.70 -20.07 -14.58
CA VAL A 1039 16.71 -20.96 -13.97
C VAL A 1039 16.22 -21.47 -12.61
N GLY A 1040 15.50 -20.65 -11.84
CA GLY A 1040 14.86 -21.09 -10.60
C GLY A 1040 13.77 -22.13 -10.86
N GLU A 1041 12.99 -22.00 -11.93
CA GLU A 1041 12.01 -23.02 -12.33
C GLU A 1041 12.70 -24.32 -12.77
N SER A 1042 13.82 -24.21 -13.48
CA SER A 1042 14.65 -25.34 -13.92
C SER A 1042 15.20 -26.10 -12.72
N ALA A 1043 15.77 -25.38 -11.76
CA ALA A 1043 16.31 -25.95 -10.53
C ALA A 1043 15.25 -26.62 -9.66
N ARG A 1044 13.99 -26.18 -9.72
CA ARG A 1044 12.93 -26.72 -8.85
C ARG A 1044 12.09 -27.81 -9.50
N TRP A 1045 11.89 -27.74 -10.81
CA TRP A 1045 10.92 -28.57 -11.54
C TRP A 1045 11.40 -29.07 -12.90
N GLY A 1046 12.61 -28.71 -13.33
CA GLY A 1046 13.10 -29.00 -14.68
C GLY A 1046 13.27 -30.50 -14.97
N ASP A 1047 13.52 -31.31 -13.95
CA ASP A 1047 13.71 -32.76 -14.01
C ASP A 1047 12.42 -33.56 -13.71
N ASN A 1048 11.33 -32.87 -13.39
CA ASN A 1048 10.11 -33.54 -12.94
C ASN A 1048 9.53 -34.54 -13.97
N ARG A 1049 9.78 -34.31 -15.26
CA ARG A 1049 9.39 -35.19 -16.38
C ARG A 1049 10.59 -35.78 -17.15
N SER A 1050 11.83 -35.54 -16.71
CA SER A 1050 13.05 -35.90 -17.42
C SER A 1050 14.18 -36.20 -16.45
N THR A 1051 15.04 -37.19 -16.71
CA THR A 1051 16.20 -37.47 -15.84
C THR A 1051 17.28 -36.39 -15.88
N THR A 1052 17.21 -35.48 -16.86
CA THR A 1052 18.09 -34.30 -16.96
C THR A 1052 17.18 -33.07 -16.92
N PRO A 1053 17.45 -32.09 -16.06
CA PRO A 1053 16.64 -30.88 -15.99
C PRO A 1053 16.58 -30.15 -17.32
N HIS A 1054 15.39 -29.69 -17.68
CA HIS A 1054 15.23 -28.68 -18.72
C HIS A 1054 15.94 -27.38 -18.33
N THR A 1055 16.46 -26.65 -19.32
CA THR A 1055 17.33 -25.49 -19.04
C THR A 1055 16.83 -24.18 -19.64
N ARG A 1056 17.31 -23.06 -19.09
CA ARG A 1056 17.11 -21.71 -19.66
C ARG A 1056 17.52 -21.63 -21.13
N GLN A 1057 18.64 -22.26 -21.52
CA GLN A 1057 19.10 -22.23 -22.91
C GLN A 1057 18.11 -22.93 -23.87
N GLU A 1058 17.49 -24.03 -23.44
CA GLU A 1058 16.45 -24.71 -24.23
C GLU A 1058 15.22 -23.82 -24.43
N TRP A 1059 14.77 -23.18 -23.34
CA TRP A 1059 13.66 -22.22 -23.37
C TRP A 1059 13.96 -21.03 -24.31
N LEU A 1060 15.15 -20.44 -24.21
CA LEU A 1060 15.60 -19.37 -25.12
C LEU A 1060 15.65 -19.83 -26.58
N ASN A 1061 16.15 -21.04 -26.86
CA ASN A 1061 16.20 -21.58 -28.22
C ASN A 1061 14.79 -21.72 -28.80
N LEU A 1062 13.83 -22.20 -28.02
CA LEU A 1062 12.43 -22.33 -28.43
C LEU A 1062 11.82 -20.96 -28.76
N LEU A 1063 11.93 -19.97 -27.87
CA LEU A 1063 11.32 -18.65 -28.09
C LEU A 1063 12.02 -17.86 -29.20
N ASN A 1064 13.35 -17.98 -29.34
CA ASN A 1064 14.07 -17.44 -30.49
C ASN A 1064 13.59 -18.08 -31.81
N SER A 1065 13.21 -19.37 -31.81
CA SER A 1065 12.58 -19.98 -32.98
C SER A 1065 11.23 -19.32 -33.30
N ARG A 1066 10.43 -18.91 -32.30
CA ARG A 1066 9.15 -18.21 -32.52
C ARG A 1066 9.37 -16.81 -33.09
N LEU A 1067 10.37 -16.08 -32.59
CA LEU A 1067 10.77 -14.78 -33.13
C LEU A 1067 11.24 -14.86 -34.59
N THR A 1068 11.86 -15.97 -34.99
CA THR A 1068 12.45 -16.11 -36.33
C THR A 1068 11.55 -16.82 -37.35
N SER A 1069 10.65 -17.70 -36.91
CA SER A 1069 9.81 -18.51 -37.79
C SER A 1069 8.32 -18.16 -37.73
N TYR A 1070 7.81 -17.79 -36.55
CA TYR A 1070 6.39 -17.51 -36.36
C TYR A 1070 6.11 -16.04 -36.67
N ILE A 1071 6.62 -15.11 -35.84
CA ILE A 1071 6.29 -13.68 -35.86
C ILE A 1071 6.40 -13.02 -37.25
N PRO A 1072 7.49 -13.22 -38.03
CA PRO A 1072 7.64 -12.54 -39.33
C PRO A 1072 6.54 -12.87 -40.35
N SER A 1073 5.95 -14.07 -40.25
CA SER A 1073 4.90 -14.51 -41.19
C SER A 1073 3.48 -14.10 -40.79
N ARG A 1074 3.25 -13.80 -39.50
CA ARG A 1074 1.89 -13.62 -38.96
C ARG A 1074 1.17 -12.37 -39.47
N PRO A 1075 1.78 -11.18 -39.55
CA PRO A 1075 1.10 -10.00 -40.07
C PRO A 1075 0.53 -10.24 -41.47
N GLY A 1076 1.34 -10.84 -42.36
CA GLY A 1076 0.93 -11.18 -43.72
C GLY A 1076 -0.18 -12.24 -43.77
N ALA A 1077 -0.10 -13.28 -42.93
CA ALA A 1077 -1.11 -14.33 -42.86
C ALA A 1077 -2.48 -13.79 -42.42
N VAL A 1078 -2.52 -13.00 -41.33
CA VAL A 1078 -3.77 -12.44 -40.80
C VAL A 1078 -4.34 -11.42 -41.78
N LEU A 1079 -3.55 -10.48 -42.28
CA LEU A 1079 -4.01 -9.51 -43.29
C LEU A 1079 -4.51 -10.18 -44.57
N GLY A 1080 -3.85 -11.26 -45.02
CA GLY A 1080 -4.28 -12.05 -46.17
C GLY A 1080 -5.67 -12.68 -45.95
N TYR A 1081 -5.92 -13.20 -44.75
CA TYR A 1081 -7.25 -13.67 -44.36
C TYR A 1081 -8.27 -12.52 -44.35
N LEU A 1082 -7.95 -11.38 -43.71
CA LEU A 1082 -8.87 -10.24 -43.63
C LEU A 1082 -9.29 -9.71 -45.01
N LYS A 1083 -8.34 -9.66 -45.97
CA LYS A 1083 -8.64 -9.31 -47.37
C LYS A 1083 -9.56 -10.33 -48.03
N THR A 1084 -9.23 -11.62 -47.90
CA THR A 1084 -10.03 -12.72 -48.47
C THR A 1084 -11.46 -12.76 -47.91
N ALA A 1085 -11.61 -12.46 -46.61
CA ALA A 1085 -12.91 -12.38 -45.93
C ALA A 1085 -13.67 -11.07 -46.23
N GLY A 1086 -13.04 -10.11 -46.90
CA GLY A 1086 -13.61 -8.77 -47.16
C GLY A 1086 -13.77 -7.93 -45.89
N LEU A 1087 -12.99 -8.21 -44.86
CA LEU A 1087 -12.89 -7.43 -43.60
C LEU A 1087 -11.82 -6.33 -43.70
N TYR A 1088 -10.94 -6.41 -44.70
CA TYR A 1088 -10.03 -5.34 -45.10
C TYR A 1088 -10.16 -5.14 -46.62
N PRO A 1089 -10.47 -3.92 -47.11
CA PRO A 1089 -10.70 -3.69 -48.53
C PRO A 1089 -9.39 -3.75 -49.35
N ASP A 1090 -9.47 -4.16 -50.61
CA ASP A 1090 -8.37 -4.08 -51.59
C ASP A 1090 -8.17 -2.64 -52.14
N ILE A 1091 -8.36 -1.65 -51.27
CA ILE A 1091 -8.11 -0.24 -51.56
C ILE A 1091 -7.26 0.29 -50.42
N ASP A 1092 -6.04 0.70 -50.75
CA ASP A 1092 -5.13 1.27 -49.76
C ASP A 1092 -5.66 2.61 -49.25
N PRO A 1093 -5.62 2.84 -47.93
CA PRO A 1093 -5.96 4.14 -47.36
C PRO A 1093 -4.93 5.20 -47.77
N PRO A 1094 -5.29 6.49 -47.71
CA PRO A 1094 -4.40 7.55 -48.14
C PRO A 1094 -3.19 7.65 -47.20
N MET A 1095 -2.00 7.78 -47.77
CA MET A 1095 -0.76 8.03 -47.03
C MET A 1095 -0.56 9.54 -46.87
N PHE A 1096 -0.05 9.96 -45.70
CA PHE A 1096 0.34 11.36 -45.48
C PHE A 1096 1.82 11.56 -45.83
N PHE A 1097 2.11 12.63 -46.56
CA PHE A 1097 3.47 13.08 -46.85
C PHE A 1097 3.62 14.53 -46.40
N ALA A 1098 4.54 14.80 -45.47
CA ALA A 1098 4.82 16.13 -44.92
C ALA A 1098 6.28 16.20 -44.46
N GLY A 1099 6.85 17.41 -44.39
CA GLY A 1099 8.23 17.60 -43.89
C GLY A 1099 9.32 16.88 -44.71
N GLY A 1100 9.05 16.52 -45.97
CA GLY A 1100 9.99 15.84 -46.85
C GLY A 1100 9.95 14.31 -46.82
N GLY A 1101 9.01 13.69 -46.09
CA GLY A 1101 8.86 12.25 -46.01
C GLY A 1101 7.42 11.78 -45.77
N PHE A 1102 7.20 10.46 -45.87
CA PHE A 1102 5.96 9.85 -45.40
C PHE A 1102 5.89 9.91 -43.88
N THR A 1103 4.71 10.26 -43.36
CA THR A 1103 4.47 10.39 -41.93
C THR A 1103 3.07 9.92 -41.57
N TYR A 1104 2.83 9.73 -40.27
CA TYR A 1104 1.55 9.34 -39.70
C TYR A 1104 1.08 10.33 -38.63
N GLY A 1105 1.65 11.54 -38.65
CA GLY A 1105 1.37 12.62 -37.72
C GLY A 1105 2.64 13.39 -37.34
N GLY A 1106 2.63 14.04 -36.19
CA GLY A 1106 3.81 14.71 -35.62
C GLY A 1106 3.85 16.22 -35.88
N GLN A 1107 4.99 16.82 -35.55
CA GLN A 1107 5.17 18.26 -35.61
C GLN A 1107 5.40 18.73 -37.05
N ILE A 1108 4.70 19.80 -37.44
CA ILE A 1108 4.89 20.49 -38.71
C ILE A 1108 4.96 22.01 -38.51
N GLN A 1109 5.64 22.70 -39.40
CA GLN A 1109 5.60 24.15 -39.47
C GLN A 1109 4.28 24.60 -40.10
N PRO A 1110 3.77 25.80 -39.76
CA PRO A 1110 2.57 26.36 -40.42
C PRO A 1110 2.72 26.51 -41.94
N THR A 1111 3.96 26.57 -42.43
CA THR A 1111 4.32 26.65 -43.85
C THR A 1111 4.45 25.29 -44.53
N ASP A 1112 4.43 24.19 -43.78
CA ASP A 1112 4.56 22.86 -44.36
C ASP A 1112 3.26 22.45 -45.05
N PHE A 1113 3.42 21.77 -46.19
CA PHE A 1113 2.31 21.18 -46.91
C PHE A 1113 2.14 19.71 -46.52
N ILE A 1114 0.91 19.31 -46.26
CA ILE A 1114 0.52 17.92 -46.11
C ILE A 1114 -0.07 17.45 -47.43
N VAL A 1115 0.57 16.46 -48.03
CA VAL A 1115 0.11 15.82 -49.26
C VAL A 1115 -0.54 14.50 -48.91
N LEU A 1116 -1.79 14.29 -49.35
CA LEU A 1116 -2.48 13.00 -49.26
C LEU A 1116 -2.26 12.23 -50.57
N ILE A 1117 -1.77 11.00 -50.47
CA ILE A 1117 -1.45 10.15 -51.62
C ILE A 1117 -2.29 8.88 -51.57
N GLY A 1118 -3.01 8.56 -52.64
CA GLY A 1118 -3.88 7.39 -52.71
C GLY A 1118 -4.52 7.21 -54.08
N SER A 1119 -5.03 6.00 -54.34
CA SER A 1119 -5.60 5.60 -55.64
C SER A 1119 -7.14 5.66 -55.61
N GLY A 1120 -7.70 6.81 -55.96
CA GLY A 1120 -9.15 7.05 -55.99
C GLY A 1120 -9.48 8.49 -55.59
N THR A 1121 -10.74 8.75 -55.21
CA THR A 1121 -11.10 10.07 -54.67
C THR A 1121 -10.80 10.07 -53.17
N ILE A 1122 -9.85 10.88 -52.73
CA ILE A 1122 -9.54 11.02 -51.30
C ILE A 1122 -10.50 12.04 -50.68
N TYR A 1123 -11.20 11.64 -49.62
CA TYR A 1123 -11.97 12.55 -48.77
C TYR A 1123 -11.29 12.68 -47.42
N TYR A 1124 -11.20 13.90 -46.90
CA TYR A 1124 -10.58 14.18 -45.60
C TYR A 1124 -11.41 15.16 -44.77
N THR A 1125 -11.19 15.12 -43.46
CA THR A 1125 -11.69 16.09 -42.48
C THR A 1125 -10.53 16.60 -41.63
N THR A 1126 -10.65 17.79 -41.07
CA THR A 1126 -9.66 18.40 -40.15
C THR A 1126 -10.22 18.66 -38.76
N ASN A 1127 -11.52 18.39 -38.56
CA ASN A 1127 -12.25 18.55 -37.31
C ASN A 1127 -12.36 17.23 -36.52
N GLY A 1128 -11.72 16.15 -36.98
CA GLY A 1128 -11.75 14.84 -36.33
C GLY A 1128 -12.99 13.98 -36.60
N THR A 1129 -13.95 14.41 -37.41
CA THR A 1129 -15.09 13.54 -37.82
C THR A 1129 -14.67 12.56 -38.92
N ASP A 1130 -15.32 11.41 -39.04
CA ASP A 1130 -15.06 10.49 -40.17
C ASP A 1130 -15.54 11.11 -41.51
N PRO A 1131 -14.74 11.03 -42.60
CA PRO A 1131 -15.19 11.42 -43.94
C PRO A 1131 -16.38 10.63 -44.50
N ARG A 1132 -16.67 9.46 -43.93
CA ARG A 1132 -17.77 8.56 -44.31
C ARG A 1132 -18.87 8.58 -43.23
N LEU A 1133 -20.13 8.73 -43.64
CA LEU A 1133 -21.30 8.52 -42.77
C LEU A 1133 -21.67 7.04 -42.67
N PRO A 1134 -22.35 6.60 -41.59
CA PRO A 1134 -23.02 5.30 -41.56
C PRO A 1134 -23.90 5.11 -42.80
N GLY A 1135 -23.85 3.93 -43.41
CA GLY A 1135 -24.50 3.63 -44.70
C GLY A 1135 -23.65 3.96 -45.94
N GLY A 1136 -22.47 4.57 -45.78
CA GLY A 1136 -21.47 4.71 -46.84
C GLY A 1136 -21.52 5.98 -47.67
N ALA A 1137 -22.41 6.92 -47.35
CA ALA A 1137 -22.41 8.24 -47.96
C ALA A 1137 -21.19 9.08 -47.53
N VAL A 1138 -20.78 10.03 -48.37
CA VAL A 1138 -19.79 11.04 -47.99
C VAL A 1138 -20.39 11.93 -46.90
N ASN A 1139 -19.61 12.24 -45.87
CA ASN A 1139 -19.97 13.20 -44.83
C ASN A 1139 -19.83 14.65 -45.36
N SER A 1140 -20.62 15.02 -46.38
CA SER A 1140 -20.49 16.29 -47.11
C SER A 1140 -20.49 17.56 -46.24
N PRO A 1141 -21.11 17.62 -45.04
CA PRO A 1141 -20.98 18.78 -44.16
C PRO A 1141 -19.57 19.00 -43.58
N HIS A 1142 -18.74 17.95 -43.51
CA HIS A 1142 -17.43 18.01 -42.85
C HIS A 1142 -16.27 17.51 -43.73
N ALA A 1143 -16.55 16.64 -44.71
CA ALA A 1143 -15.58 16.00 -45.58
C ALA A 1143 -15.35 16.80 -46.85
N THR A 1144 -14.08 17.04 -47.18
CA THR A 1144 -13.65 17.71 -48.39
C THR A 1144 -12.95 16.73 -49.32
N ALA A 1145 -13.28 16.76 -50.61
CA ALA A 1145 -12.52 16.02 -51.63
C ALA A 1145 -11.13 16.66 -51.79
N TYR A 1146 -10.08 15.89 -51.60
CA TYR A 1146 -8.70 16.34 -51.71
C TYR A 1146 -8.36 16.66 -53.17
N SER A 1147 -7.93 17.89 -53.42
CA SER A 1147 -7.57 18.39 -54.75
C SER A 1147 -6.23 19.15 -54.79
N SER A 1148 -5.73 19.59 -53.63
CA SER A 1148 -4.46 20.31 -53.49
C SER A 1148 -3.85 20.04 -52.11
N PRO A 1149 -2.53 20.20 -51.94
CA PRO A 1149 -1.86 20.07 -50.65
C PRO A 1149 -2.51 20.93 -49.55
N LEU A 1150 -2.56 20.39 -48.33
CA LEU A 1150 -3.17 21.03 -47.17
C LEU A 1150 -2.13 21.88 -46.43
N THR A 1151 -2.57 23.00 -45.87
CA THR A 1151 -1.86 23.71 -44.81
C THR A 1151 -2.72 23.68 -43.56
N LEU A 1152 -2.08 23.55 -42.39
CA LEU A 1152 -2.78 23.60 -41.11
C LEU A 1152 -2.40 24.87 -40.38
N ALA A 1153 -3.39 25.67 -39.99
CA ALA A 1153 -3.19 26.88 -39.20
C ALA A 1153 -3.06 26.61 -37.69
N LYS A 1154 -3.48 25.42 -37.23
CA LYS A 1154 -3.43 24.97 -35.84
C LYS A 1154 -3.31 23.45 -35.79
N SER A 1155 -2.84 22.93 -34.65
CA SER A 1155 -2.82 21.50 -34.38
C SER A 1155 -4.19 20.88 -34.65
N SER A 1156 -4.22 19.82 -35.45
CA SER A 1156 -5.46 19.23 -35.97
C SER A 1156 -5.30 17.72 -36.13
N VAL A 1157 -6.40 16.98 -35.94
CA VAL A 1157 -6.48 15.57 -36.33
C VAL A 1157 -7.05 15.50 -37.74
N ILE A 1158 -6.27 14.97 -38.67
CA ILE A 1158 -6.75 14.69 -40.03
C ILE A 1158 -7.22 13.25 -40.09
N LYS A 1159 -8.47 13.06 -40.50
CA LYS A 1159 -9.05 11.76 -40.85
C LYS A 1159 -9.29 11.74 -42.35
N ALA A 1160 -8.84 10.70 -43.03
CA ALA A 1160 -8.92 10.59 -44.48
C ALA A 1160 -9.23 9.16 -44.95
N ARG A 1161 -9.99 9.04 -46.03
CA ARG A 1161 -10.30 7.78 -46.70
C ARG A 1161 -10.23 7.94 -48.22
N VAL A 1162 -9.91 6.86 -48.91
CA VAL A 1162 -10.07 6.75 -50.37
C VAL A 1162 -11.45 6.14 -50.66
N LEU A 1163 -12.18 6.74 -51.60
CA LEU A 1163 -13.37 6.18 -52.21
C LEU A 1163 -13.05 5.78 -53.67
N SER A 1164 -13.22 4.50 -53.99
CA SER A 1164 -13.11 3.97 -55.36
C SER A 1164 -14.36 3.17 -55.71
N GLY A 1165 -15.11 3.62 -56.72
CA GLY A 1165 -16.45 3.11 -56.99
C GLY A 1165 -17.37 3.33 -55.78
N LEU A 1166 -17.82 2.23 -55.16
CA LEU A 1166 -18.66 2.24 -53.96
C LEU A 1166 -17.91 1.77 -52.70
N THR A 1167 -16.62 1.46 -52.82
CA THR A 1167 -15.83 0.88 -51.74
C THR A 1167 -14.94 1.94 -51.11
N TRP A 1168 -15.03 2.04 -49.79
CA TRP A 1168 -14.17 2.88 -48.97
C TRP A 1168 -12.93 2.10 -48.51
N SER A 1169 -11.78 2.76 -48.46
CA SER A 1169 -10.60 2.26 -47.75
C SER A 1169 -10.83 2.26 -46.23
N ALA A 1170 -9.91 1.63 -45.50
CA ALA A 1170 -9.74 1.88 -44.07
C ALA A 1170 -9.51 3.38 -43.78
N LEU A 1171 -9.70 3.78 -42.53
CA LEU A 1171 -9.48 5.14 -42.05
C LEU A 1171 -7.99 5.40 -41.83
N ALA A 1172 -7.40 6.30 -42.61
CA ALA A 1172 -6.12 6.90 -42.26
C ALA A 1172 -6.39 8.05 -41.29
N GLN A 1173 -5.76 8.01 -40.12
CA GLN A 1173 -5.83 9.09 -39.13
C GLN A 1173 -4.41 9.51 -38.73
N ALA A 1174 -4.17 10.81 -38.66
CA ALA A 1174 -2.92 11.38 -38.20
C ALA A 1174 -3.17 12.66 -37.39
N GLN A 1175 -2.49 12.80 -36.25
CA GLN A 1175 -2.49 14.03 -35.47
C GLN A 1175 -1.27 14.87 -35.85
N PHE A 1176 -1.52 16.08 -36.35
CA PHE A 1176 -0.48 17.03 -36.70
C PHE A 1176 -0.49 18.20 -35.74
N SER A 1177 0.68 18.52 -35.20
CA SER A 1177 0.86 19.63 -34.28
C SER A 1177 1.56 20.79 -34.99
N VAL A 1178 0.93 21.96 -35.01
CA VAL A 1178 1.36 23.11 -35.85
C VAL A 1178 2.10 24.16 -35.02
N GLY A 1179 3.26 24.59 -35.50
CA GLY A 1179 4.08 25.65 -34.87
C GLY A 1179 5.18 25.08 -33.98
N PRO A 1180 5.86 25.92 -33.16
CA PRO A 1180 6.62 25.42 -32.04
C PRO A 1180 5.62 24.78 -31.07
N VAL A 1181 5.34 23.49 -31.27
CA VAL A 1181 4.95 22.62 -30.15
C VAL A 1181 6.09 22.84 -29.19
N ALA A 1182 5.82 23.50 -28.07
CA ALA A 1182 6.90 23.79 -27.13
C ALA A 1182 7.49 22.42 -26.80
N GLN A 1183 8.70 22.16 -27.32
CA GLN A 1183 9.45 20.93 -27.07
C GLN A 1183 9.81 20.83 -25.58
N ASN A 1184 9.53 21.93 -24.84
CA ASN A 1184 9.62 22.14 -23.42
C ASN A 1184 8.25 22.39 -22.75
N LEU A 1185 7.12 22.18 -23.44
CA LEU A 1185 5.81 22.16 -22.78
C LEU A 1185 5.77 20.86 -21.99
N LYS A 1186 6.16 20.95 -20.73
CA LYS A 1186 5.85 19.92 -19.75
C LYS A 1186 4.63 20.41 -18.99
N ILE A 1187 3.74 19.50 -18.63
CA ILE A 1187 2.90 19.72 -17.46
C ILE A 1187 3.89 19.90 -16.32
N SER A 1188 4.09 21.13 -15.87
CA SER A 1188 4.99 21.44 -14.76
C SER A 1188 4.28 21.31 -13.42
N GLU A 1189 2.94 21.39 -13.44
CA GLU A 1189 2.05 21.31 -12.29
C GLU A 1189 0.64 20.97 -12.82
N VAL A 1190 -0.04 20.01 -12.20
CA VAL A 1190 -1.48 19.80 -12.35
C VAL A 1190 -2.11 20.31 -11.07
N MET A 1191 -2.98 21.31 -11.15
CA MET A 1191 -3.89 21.64 -10.06
C MET A 1191 -5.09 20.70 -10.23
N TYR A 1192 -4.97 19.51 -9.67
CA TYR A 1192 -6.11 18.62 -9.50
C TYR A 1192 -6.84 19.11 -8.25
N ASN A 1193 -7.78 20.00 -8.48
CA ASN A 1193 -8.83 20.34 -7.54
C ASN A 1193 -10.07 20.48 -8.43
N PRO A 1194 -10.76 19.38 -8.75
CA PRO A 1194 -12.04 19.48 -9.42
C PRO A 1194 -12.87 20.39 -8.52
N GLY A 1195 -13.30 21.53 -9.05
CA GLY A 1195 -14.13 22.42 -8.24
C GLY A 1195 -15.32 21.60 -7.78
N ASP A 1196 -15.53 21.55 -6.47
CA ASP A 1196 -16.68 20.92 -5.83
C ASP A 1196 -17.91 21.21 -6.69
N THR A 1197 -18.35 20.18 -7.40
CA THR A 1197 -19.44 20.28 -8.36
C THR A 1197 -20.77 20.43 -7.62
N GLY A 1198 -20.76 20.30 -6.29
CA GLY A 1198 -21.93 20.07 -5.45
C GLY A 1198 -22.57 18.72 -5.74
N ASP A 1199 -21.88 17.82 -6.45
CA ASP A 1199 -22.31 16.46 -6.75
C ASP A 1199 -21.59 15.47 -5.82
N PRO A 1200 -22.29 14.88 -4.83
CA PRO A 1200 -21.69 13.95 -3.87
C PRO A 1200 -21.22 12.64 -4.50
N GLU A 1201 -21.47 12.39 -5.78
CA GLU A 1201 -21.01 11.18 -6.49
C GLU A 1201 -19.85 11.42 -7.46
N ASP A 1202 -19.14 12.55 -7.37
CA ASP A 1202 -17.92 12.75 -8.16
C ASP A 1202 -16.75 11.91 -7.59
N PRO A 1203 -16.23 10.90 -8.32
CA PRO A 1203 -15.15 10.02 -7.86
C PRO A 1203 -13.79 10.72 -7.68
N ASN A 1204 -13.76 12.03 -7.85
CA ASN A 1204 -12.57 12.88 -7.68
C ASN A 1204 -12.62 13.76 -6.42
N CYS A 1205 -13.62 13.58 -5.57
CA CYS A 1205 -13.64 14.16 -4.23
C CYS A 1205 -12.82 13.25 -3.28
N GLU A 1206 -11.52 13.53 -3.16
CA GLU A 1206 -10.72 13.06 -2.01
C GLU A 1206 -10.74 14.08 -0.87
#